data_AF-A0A0L0FWN3-F1
#
_entry.id   AF-A0A0L0FWN3-F1
#
_cell.length_a   1.000
_cell.length_b   1.000
_cell.length_c   1.000
_cell.angle_alpha   90.00
_cell.angle_beta   90.00
_cell.angle_gamma   90.00
#
_symmetry.space_group_name_H-M   'P 1'
#
loop_
_entity.id
_entity.type
_entity.pdbx_description
1 polymer ?
#
loop_
_entity_poly.entity_id
_entity_poly.type
_entity_poly.pdbx_seq_one_letter_code
_entity_poly.pdbx_strand_id
1 'polypeptide(L)'
;MMGQPQLPPKEGMQYMRASEGLTSYIEPRSERVRVEPMSSVFRKSTLRPIPQEIVKLHNAPEAVNTTRRMGLFPQIMHAYFVIGRKLVLWDLGNSAFTIYADSPAPITSTTLVLPRPGVMDARCKYLLVVCTKDSVSLVEVGYGSDYALKLWATDFAKSGLESQILQVASTPCGRIFMGAEDGALYELLYQRPTGWLSSKGSCYLHNHTKNIIGSVFNMLMPGLTPVAPAIIEVVVDPERSLLYARYSNDDIQAWEFRPEANTPIRSIGTVTGASLMKMANATRNVDLGFALVSMLPTSVDLSDQRGGIDLLIVTNQGARILMTTTPDDRADDLDENGPRTKRRKLNTTTAKDTTVKRRLVLLNSDTNTPTNERIEVSQALVKSGTCIMNTRTCSSTTTGTIRAPSQFSDDLAAPGAVVCLTTAPVGNEDGQDVELYTYLIDASAQVVDIQELPPMESRVLSNLTELLPSQEQYTQHYLSQRRFLVLTLTGVYTIQKQRPIDVMKSVLSHHMGLYPIHSANDAATLLSLICEEALDDKVKKVAGNSIFELSRTHQLRQLKGLAICIKRLIHPILRTSLVWVPSDATSSACLVRPLLPAEHNLVLSKLIRLRDFCRSSRWSCTDTDAEKYNLEAVLDACIECLHLSDVLNRYLTRMVLSESTELQLMKTLRALAALSIESIIQSQADHKIVKACIAQIAFDCSTEKQDKKLTDLMMSELRAKCPSFFSLSDMVAKQVVADLKALAQGQTHAISTPARVKEVVLPILDVFVTHDVLDATVLTEVVSLLDRISARHMLDLNAEIVRVCLHISDKLKAQSEAAAKFKYTGPGRNGYGAMSTGERWSGHTVIERSMEAQQRQQCYDHILQHLIGREHKLLTVPLRLALENDNEEFLTTLYTMFVDTPELHHHLVRLTPKHPRILKNFLYTTVKEAIDSIGRADAQQVKLLLTRADLFCQYEYQNKNHYKAAEIKVLIADTQGLIDIEQRVTLYREAVVYARAAKASPEVLEFISEAEGRVDLAELQKCISNNLDDIIYDLRSTESDGERMQYLEIKDQLQRLCYGISELYNFAEQLEMTDIQLRLMQRAGYRDNEKVISHWNKIVDDASDFQSLLETIKHLGTAFGSSEYFPWDI
;
A
#
# COMPACT_ATOMS: atom_id res chain seq x y z
N MET A 1 79.81 9.17 -1.68
CA MET A 1 79.13 9.15 -0.37
C MET A 1 77.84 9.94 -0.50
N MET A 2 76.72 9.33 -0.06
CA MET A 2 75.36 9.86 0.17
C MET A 2 74.68 10.54 -1.04
N GLY A 3 73.56 10.08 -1.62
CA GLY A 3 72.54 9.13 -1.16
C GLY A 3 71.28 9.83 -0.64
N GLN A 4 70.40 10.29 -1.53
CA GLN A 4 68.97 10.48 -1.26
C GLN A 4 68.14 10.05 -2.49
N PRO A 5 67.00 9.35 -2.32
CA PRO A 5 66.28 8.70 -3.41
C PRO A 5 65.18 9.58 -4.02
N GLN A 6 65.12 9.62 -5.35
CA GLN A 6 64.03 10.21 -6.13
C GLN A 6 62.79 9.28 -6.14
N LEU A 7 61.62 9.87 -5.89
CA LEU A 7 60.31 9.26 -6.09
C LEU A 7 60.02 8.98 -7.58
N PRO A 8 59.41 7.84 -7.94
CA PRO A 8 58.92 7.58 -9.30
C PRO A 8 57.58 8.31 -9.58
N PRO A 9 57.21 8.48 -10.86
CA PRO A 9 56.16 9.40 -11.30
C PRO A 9 54.75 8.89 -10.99
N LYS A 10 53.81 9.84 -10.87
CA LYS A 10 52.37 9.61 -10.77
C LYS A 10 51.86 8.90 -12.03
N GLU A 11 51.45 7.64 -11.90
CA GLU A 11 50.61 6.97 -12.89
C GLU A 11 49.16 7.43 -12.72
N GLY A 12 48.65 8.15 -13.71
CA GLY A 12 47.21 8.37 -13.85
C GLY A 12 46.55 7.09 -14.36
N MET A 13 45.59 6.54 -13.60
CA MET A 13 44.73 5.47 -14.10
C MET A 13 43.85 6.01 -15.24
N GLN A 14 44.18 5.59 -16.46
CA GLN A 14 43.27 5.64 -17.59
C GLN A 14 42.09 4.69 -17.34
N TYR A 15 40.88 5.23 -17.45
CA TYR A 15 39.64 4.47 -17.44
C TYR A 15 39.58 3.57 -18.68
N MET A 16 39.78 2.26 -18.49
CA MET A 16 39.38 1.25 -19.47
C MET A 16 37.85 1.12 -19.42
N ARG A 17 37.19 1.53 -20.52
CA ARG A 17 35.79 1.15 -20.81
C ARG A 17 35.72 -0.38 -20.81
N ALA A 18 35.00 -0.97 -19.85
CA ALA A 18 34.65 -2.38 -19.88
C ALA A 18 33.60 -2.60 -20.98
N SER A 19 34.09 -2.96 -22.17
CA SER A 19 33.30 -3.57 -23.24
C SER A 19 32.90 -4.99 -22.84
N GLU A 20 31.62 -5.29 -22.97
CA GLU A 20 31.01 -6.57 -23.33
C GLU A 20 31.75 -7.87 -22.92
N GLY A 21 31.13 -8.61 -21.99
CA GLY A 21 31.29 -10.06 -21.86
C GLY A 21 32.53 -10.54 -21.12
N LEU A 22 32.45 -10.69 -19.78
CA LEU A 22 33.22 -11.68 -18.99
C LEU A 22 32.70 -11.72 -17.55
N THR A 23 32.01 -12.81 -17.19
CA THR A 23 31.68 -13.21 -15.82
C THR A 23 32.98 -13.51 -15.06
N SER A 24 33.31 -12.70 -14.06
CA SER A 24 34.55 -12.86 -13.28
C SER A 24 34.41 -13.97 -12.22
N TYR A 25 35.21 -15.02 -12.42
CA TYR A 25 35.56 -16.05 -11.46
C TYR A 25 36.58 -15.49 -10.47
N ILE A 26 36.52 -15.87 -9.18
CA ILE A 26 37.62 -15.69 -8.23
C ILE A 26 38.04 -17.07 -7.70
N GLU A 27 39.13 -17.60 -8.26
CA GLU A 27 39.94 -18.67 -7.67
C GLU A 27 41.08 -18.01 -6.86
N PRO A 28 41.36 -18.42 -5.62
CA PRO A 28 42.67 -18.20 -5.03
C PRO A 28 43.58 -19.37 -5.42
N ARG A 29 44.24 -19.27 -6.58
CA ARG A 29 45.39 -20.11 -6.92
C ARG A 29 46.67 -19.44 -6.42
N SER A 30 47.22 -19.92 -5.31
CA SER A 30 48.67 -20.15 -5.09
C SER A 30 49.01 -20.29 -3.60
N GLU A 31 49.70 -21.39 -3.31
CA GLU A 31 50.67 -21.63 -2.23
C GLU A 31 50.35 -21.24 -0.77
N ARG A 32 49.99 -22.26 0.02
CA ARG A 32 50.35 -22.47 1.44
C ARG A 32 50.10 -21.36 2.46
N VAL A 33 49.17 -20.44 2.20
CA VAL A 33 48.56 -19.60 3.24
C VAL A 33 47.05 -19.74 3.18
N ARG A 34 46.42 -20.27 4.25
CA ARG A 34 44.96 -20.21 4.45
C ARG A 34 44.57 -18.74 4.56
N VAL A 35 44.24 -18.10 3.45
CA VAL A 35 43.53 -16.83 3.44
C VAL A 35 42.05 -17.19 3.37
N GLU A 36 41.33 -17.04 4.49
CA GLU A 36 39.87 -17.05 4.44
C GLU A 36 39.43 -16.00 3.41
N PRO A 37 38.57 -16.33 2.42
CA PRO A 37 38.04 -15.30 1.54
C PRO A 37 37.37 -14.25 2.42
N MET A 38 37.86 -13.00 2.36
CA MET A 38 37.52 -11.92 3.31
C MET A 38 36.02 -11.53 3.32
N SER A 39 35.21 -12.19 2.47
CA SER A 39 33.76 -12.12 2.33
C SER A 39 33.10 -13.51 2.28
N SER A 40 33.58 -14.48 3.06
CA SER A 40 33.03 -15.85 3.06
C SER A 40 31.52 -15.89 3.37
N VAL A 41 30.74 -16.49 2.47
CA VAL A 41 29.27 -16.62 2.62
C VAL A 41 28.90 -17.64 3.69
N PHE A 42 29.82 -18.54 4.00
CA PHE A 42 29.66 -19.52 5.06
C PHE A 42 30.78 -19.38 6.08
N ARG A 43 30.44 -19.50 7.36
CA ARG A 43 31.40 -19.45 8.46
C ARG A 43 31.33 -20.75 9.26
N LYS A 44 32.48 -21.36 9.51
CA LYS A 44 32.61 -22.56 10.35
C LYS A 44 32.75 -22.14 11.82
N SER A 45 32.00 -22.79 12.72
CA SER A 45 32.21 -22.66 14.16
C SER A 45 33.41 -23.49 14.63
N THR A 46 33.83 -23.29 15.88
CA THR A 46 34.73 -24.22 16.54
C THR A 46 34.09 -25.61 16.64
N LEU A 47 34.92 -26.66 16.54
CA LEU A 47 34.51 -28.05 16.75
C LEU A 47 34.15 -28.25 18.23
N ARG A 48 32.95 -28.76 18.51
CA ARG A 48 32.56 -29.25 19.82
C ARG A 48 32.90 -30.74 19.89
N PRO A 49 33.90 -31.14 20.69
CA PRO A 49 34.31 -32.54 20.76
C PRO A 49 33.22 -33.40 21.39
N ILE A 50 33.13 -34.67 20.99
CA ILE A 50 32.24 -35.65 21.63
C ILE A 50 32.65 -35.78 23.11
N PRO A 51 31.71 -35.76 24.07
CA PRO A 51 32.00 -35.98 25.48
C PRO A 51 32.80 -37.27 25.71
N GLN A 52 33.83 -37.21 26.55
CA GLN A 52 34.74 -38.34 26.76
C GLN A 52 34.01 -39.56 27.33
N GLU A 53 32.93 -39.35 28.09
CA GLU A 53 32.06 -40.38 28.63
C GLU A 53 31.40 -41.20 27.52
N ILE A 54 30.93 -40.54 26.46
CA ILE A 54 30.32 -41.20 25.29
C ILE A 54 31.41 -41.94 24.49
N VAL A 55 32.59 -41.35 24.34
CA VAL A 55 33.74 -42.00 23.70
C VAL A 55 34.15 -43.27 24.44
N LYS A 56 34.19 -43.25 25.78
CA LYS A 56 34.46 -44.42 26.62
C LYS A 56 33.40 -45.51 26.44
N LEU A 57 32.12 -45.14 26.36
CA LEU A 57 31.03 -46.08 26.08
C LEU A 57 31.14 -46.69 24.69
N HIS A 58 31.49 -45.89 23.68
CA HIS A 58 31.62 -46.33 22.29
C HIS A 58 32.80 -47.30 22.08
N ASN A 59 33.90 -47.06 22.80
CA ASN A 59 35.13 -47.86 22.71
C ASN A 59 35.20 -48.99 23.75
N ALA A 60 34.15 -49.19 24.56
CA ALA A 60 34.13 -50.27 25.55
C ALA A 60 34.26 -51.64 24.87
N PRO A 61 34.97 -52.62 25.45
CA PRO A 61 35.16 -53.94 24.83
C PRO A 61 33.83 -54.63 24.47
N GLU A 62 32.81 -54.44 25.29
CA GLU A 62 31.45 -54.95 25.09
C GLU A 62 30.73 -54.33 23.88
N ALA A 63 31.16 -53.14 23.43
CA ALA A 63 30.57 -52.40 22.33
C ALA A 63 31.19 -52.75 20.96
N VAL A 64 32.43 -53.28 20.93
CA VAL A 64 33.22 -53.50 19.69
C VAL A 64 32.50 -54.42 18.70
N ASN A 65 31.83 -55.47 19.19
CA ASN A 65 31.10 -56.45 18.36
C ASN A 65 29.59 -56.15 18.22
N THR A 66 29.16 -54.92 18.53
CA THR A 66 27.75 -54.54 18.49
C THR A 66 27.46 -53.50 17.41
N THR A 67 26.18 -53.32 17.10
CA THR A 67 25.73 -52.27 16.18
C THR A 67 26.12 -50.89 16.73
N ARG A 68 26.87 -50.13 15.93
CA ARG A 68 27.31 -48.77 16.25
C ARG A 68 26.82 -47.82 15.17
N ARG A 69 26.00 -46.83 15.54
CA ARG A 69 25.52 -45.77 14.65
C ARG A 69 25.53 -44.44 15.38
N MET A 70 25.64 -43.35 14.64
CA MET A 70 25.45 -42.01 15.17
C MET A 70 24.82 -41.11 14.11
N GLY A 71 24.17 -40.04 14.54
CA GLY A 71 23.54 -39.09 13.65
C GLY A 71 22.97 -37.90 14.43
N LEU A 72 22.17 -37.08 13.76
CA LEU A 72 21.66 -35.83 14.32
C LEU A 72 20.12 -35.84 14.42
N PHE A 73 19.61 -35.29 15.53
CA PHE A 73 18.22 -34.92 15.73
C PHE A 73 18.11 -33.39 15.89
N PRO A 74 18.16 -32.62 14.79
CA PRO A 74 18.21 -31.17 14.83
C PRO A 74 16.96 -30.53 15.47
N GLN A 75 15.79 -31.20 15.40
CA GLN A 75 14.53 -30.71 15.97
C GLN A 75 14.58 -30.57 17.49
N ILE A 76 15.38 -31.41 18.15
CA ILE A 76 15.59 -31.37 19.60
C ILE A 76 16.99 -30.87 19.95
N MET A 77 17.82 -30.43 19.00
CA MET A 77 19.22 -30.00 19.25
C MET A 77 20.13 -31.10 19.85
N HIS A 78 19.92 -32.36 19.49
CA HIS A 78 20.74 -33.48 19.99
C HIS A 78 21.49 -34.21 18.88
N ALA A 79 22.66 -34.77 19.21
CA ALA A 79 23.26 -35.87 18.46
C ALA A 79 22.90 -37.19 19.14
N TYR A 80 22.76 -38.27 18.37
CA TYR A 80 22.47 -39.59 18.92
C TYR A 80 23.61 -40.57 18.65
N PHE A 81 23.78 -41.54 19.55
CA PHE A 81 24.71 -42.66 19.42
C PHE A 81 24.00 -43.95 19.80
N VAL A 82 23.90 -44.88 18.85
CA VAL A 82 23.47 -46.26 19.09
C VAL A 82 24.71 -47.08 19.40
N ILE A 83 24.71 -47.76 20.55
CA ILE A 83 25.78 -48.66 21.01
C ILE A 83 25.11 -49.95 21.49
N GLY A 84 25.00 -50.93 20.59
CA GLY A 84 24.27 -52.17 20.83
C GLY A 84 22.80 -51.91 21.15
N ARG A 85 22.41 -52.12 22.41
CA ARG A 85 21.02 -51.93 22.89
C ARG A 85 20.76 -50.53 23.47
N LYS A 86 21.81 -49.72 23.63
CA LYS A 86 21.72 -48.39 24.25
C LYS A 86 21.63 -47.31 23.17
N LEU A 87 20.77 -46.34 23.38
CA LEU A 87 20.72 -45.10 22.61
C LEU A 87 21.12 -43.94 23.54
N VAL A 88 22.18 -43.23 23.19
CA VAL A 88 22.68 -42.06 23.92
C VAL A 88 22.29 -40.82 23.13
N LEU A 89 21.60 -39.88 23.76
CA LEU A 89 21.26 -38.57 23.20
C LEU A 89 22.13 -37.51 23.86
N TRP A 90 22.99 -36.86 23.09
CA TRP A 90 23.88 -35.80 23.54
C TRP A 90 23.29 -34.42 23.20
N ASP A 91 23.04 -33.60 24.23
CA ASP A 91 22.61 -32.22 24.09
C ASP A 91 23.75 -31.36 23.52
N LEU A 92 23.53 -30.83 22.31
CA LEU A 92 24.53 -30.02 21.63
C LEU A 92 24.68 -28.63 22.27
N GLY A 93 23.78 -28.22 23.16
CA GLY A 93 23.77 -26.93 23.86
C GLY A 93 24.60 -26.90 25.16
N ASN A 94 24.60 -27.97 25.96
CA ASN A 94 25.11 -27.94 27.34
C ASN A 94 25.92 -29.19 27.77
N SER A 95 26.47 -29.97 26.83
CA SER A 95 27.29 -31.17 27.08
C SER A 95 26.62 -32.31 27.88
N ALA A 96 25.37 -32.15 28.32
CA ALA A 96 24.62 -33.20 29.00
C ALA A 96 24.22 -34.32 28.01
N PHE A 97 23.98 -35.53 28.52
CA PHE A 97 23.46 -36.62 27.70
C PHE A 97 22.47 -37.50 28.47
N THR A 98 21.50 -38.06 27.75
CA THR A 98 20.49 -39.00 28.27
C THR A 98 20.71 -40.37 27.61
N ILE A 99 20.65 -41.45 28.40
CA ILE A 99 20.78 -42.83 27.90
C ILE A 99 19.43 -43.53 28.00
N TYR A 100 18.96 -44.06 26.88
CA TYR A 100 17.89 -45.05 26.81
C TYR A 100 18.49 -46.45 26.72
N ALA A 101 18.13 -47.32 27.67
CA ALA A 101 18.68 -48.67 27.79
C ALA A 101 17.61 -49.77 27.79
N ASP A 102 16.34 -49.41 27.55
CA ASP A 102 15.20 -50.34 27.66
C ASP A 102 14.97 -51.18 26.38
N SER A 103 15.83 -51.05 25.36
CA SER A 103 15.72 -51.87 24.15
C SER A 103 16.02 -53.36 24.45
N PRO A 104 15.12 -54.29 24.07
CA PRO A 104 15.29 -55.71 24.34
C PRO A 104 16.41 -56.34 23.50
N ALA A 105 16.68 -55.79 22.31
CA ALA A 105 17.68 -56.29 21.37
C ALA A 105 18.52 -55.12 20.80
N PRO A 106 19.64 -55.40 20.09
CA PRO A 106 20.45 -54.36 19.49
C PRO A 106 19.63 -53.50 18.53
N ILE A 107 19.76 -52.19 18.68
CA ILE A 107 19.04 -51.20 17.88
C ILE A 107 19.69 -51.18 16.50
N THR A 108 18.88 -51.46 15.47
CA THR A 108 19.32 -51.48 14.08
C THR A 108 19.11 -50.12 13.44
N SER A 109 18.01 -49.42 13.73
CA SER A 109 17.69 -48.10 13.18
C SER A 109 16.90 -47.28 14.20
N THR A 110 17.04 -45.97 14.15
CA THR A 110 16.31 -45.04 15.03
C THR A 110 16.04 -43.72 14.33
N THR A 111 14.83 -43.19 14.48
CA THR A 111 14.41 -41.93 13.84
C THR A 111 13.48 -41.13 14.75
N LEU A 112 13.66 -39.81 14.81
CA LEU A 112 12.74 -38.89 15.49
C LEU A 112 11.58 -38.53 14.54
N VAL A 113 10.34 -38.69 15.01
CA VAL A 113 9.11 -38.48 14.22
C VAL A 113 8.10 -37.63 14.99
N LEU A 114 7.14 -37.06 14.29
CA LEU A 114 6.02 -36.33 14.90
C LEU A 114 4.90 -37.31 15.30
N PRO A 115 4.26 -37.12 16.47
CA PRO A 115 3.12 -37.94 16.89
C PRO A 115 1.87 -37.61 16.07
N ARG A 116 1.02 -38.61 15.87
CA ARG A 116 -0.29 -38.44 15.24
C ARG A 116 -1.18 -37.57 16.14
N PRO A 117 -1.79 -36.49 15.62
CA PRO A 117 -2.71 -35.66 16.37
C PRO A 117 -3.83 -36.50 17.00
N GLY A 118 -4.09 -36.29 18.29
CA GLY A 118 -5.14 -36.99 19.02
C GLY A 118 -4.80 -38.42 19.48
N VAL A 119 -3.63 -38.97 19.17
CA VAL A 119 -3.20 -40.30 19.69
C VAL A 119 -2.38 -40.16 20.97
N MET A 120 -1.37 -39.29 20.98
CA MET A 120 -0.57 -38.98 22.17
C MET A 120 -1.22 -37.87 23.01
N ASP A 121 -0.73 -37.66 24.24
CA ASP A 121 -1.03 -36.47 25.03
C ASP A 121 -0.55 -35.22 24.27
N ALA A 122 -1.27 -34.08 24.38
CA ALA A 122 -0.91 -32.83 23.72
C ALA A 122 0.48 -32.30 24.11
N ARG A 123 1.04 -32.79 25.22
CA ARG A 123 2.40 -32.46 25.69
C ARG A 123 3.51 -33.22 24.95
N CYS A 124 3.20 -34.35 24.33
CA CYS A 124 4.15 -35.14 23.55
C CYS A 124 4.42 -34.41 22.22
N LYS A 125 5.62 -33.85 22.06
CA LYS A 125 6.02 -33.15 20.82
C LYS A 125 6.67 -34.06 19.79
N TYR A 126 7.38 -35.08 20.22
CA TYR A 126 8.11 -36.00 19.34
C TYR A 126 8.04 -37.44 19.86
N LEU A 127 8.12 -38.37 18.93
CA LEU A 127 8.32 -39.80 19.21
C LEU A 127 9.65 -40.23 18.62
N LEU A 128 10.28 -41.18 19.27
CA LEU A 128 11.45 -41.86 18.76
C LEU A 128 11.03 -43.27 18.33
N VAL A 129 11.22 -43.58 17.05
CA VAL A 129 11.02 -44.92 16.52
C VAL A 129 12.31 -45.69 16.76
N VAL A 130 12.25 -46.78 17.53
CA VAL A 130 13.38 -47.67 17.82
C VAL A 130 13.13 -49.02 17.17
N CYS A 131 13.96 -49.37 16.19
CA CYS A 131 13.89 -50.65 15.47
C CYS A 131 15.00 -51.60 15.95
N THR A 132 14.66 -52.87 16.13
CA THR A 132 15.60 -54.00 16.28
C THR A 132 15.57 -54.84 15.00
N LYS A 133 16.21 -56.01 15.00
CA LYS A 133 16.11 -56.96 13.88
C LYS A 133 14.69 -57.48 13.67
N ASP A 134 13.90 -57.58 14.74
CA ASP A 134 12.64 -58.31 14.81
C ASP A 134 11.47 -57.53 15.42
N SER A 135 11.69 -56.28 15.86
CA SER A 135 10.67 -55.44 16.48
C SER A 135 10.82 -53.96 16.17
N VAL A 136 9.71 -53.23 16.28
CA VAL A 136 9.67 -51.76 16.25
C VAL A 136 8.87 -51.25 17.44
N SER A 137 9.36 -50.21 18.10
CA SER A 137 8.72 -49.59 19.27
C SER A 137 8.76 -48.07 19.17
N LEU A 138 7.73 -47.40 19.72
CA LEU A 138 7.69 -45.95 19.85
C LEU A 138 8.04 -45.56 21.28
N VAL A 139 8.93 -44.59 21.43
CA VAL A 139 9.36 -44.02 22.71
C VAL A 139 8.99 -42.55 22.72
N GLU A 140 8.31 -42.09 23.76
CA GLU A 140 7.94 -40.68 23.91
C GLU A 140 9.17 -39.85 24.29
N VAL A 141 9.30 -38.70 23.62
CA VAL A 141 10.35 -37.71 23.90
C VAL A 141 9.71 -36.47 24.52
N GLY A 142 10.19 -36.07 25.70
CA GLY A 142 9.78 -34.83 26.32
C GLY A 142 10.76 -34.33 27.36
N TYR A 143 10.32 -33.37 28.17
CA TYR A 143 11.17 -32.65 29.09
C TYR A 143 10.65 -32.82 30.52
N GLY A 144 11.55 -33.12 31.46
CA GLY A 144 11.22 -33.14 32.88
C GLY A 144 10.97 -31.74 33.45
N SER A 145 10.59 -31.67 34.73
CA SER A 145 10.46 -30.40 35.47
C SER A 145 11.77 -29.63 35.61
N ASP A 146 12.89 -30.32 35.44
CA ASP A 146 14.27 -29.82 35.37
C ASP A 146 14.65 -29.30 33.97
N TYR A 147 13.71 -29.29 33.02
CA TYR A 147 13.94 -29.00 31.60
C TYR A 147 14.94 -29.95 30.91
N ALA A 148 15.30 -31.08 31.54
CA ALA A 148 16.17 -32.08 30.94
C ALA A 148 15.36 -33.01 30.04
N LEU A 149 15.95 -33.42 28.92
CA LEU A 149 15.31 -34.35 27.98
C LEU A 149 15.20 -35.75 28.60
N LYS A 150 13.99 -36.27 28.64
CA LYS A 150 13.63 -37.60 29.18
C LYS A 150 12.90 -38.41 28.12
N LEU A 151 13.09 -39.72 28.20
CA LEU A 151 12.53 -40.71 27.28
C LEU A 151 11.63 -41.66 28.07
N TRP A 152 10.41 -41.87 27.59
CA TRP A 152 9.45 -42.77 28.22
C TRP A 152 9.01 -43.85 27.24
N ALA A 153 9.13 -45.11 27.64
CA ALA A 153 8.59 -46.22 26.85
C ALA A 153 7.07 -46.08 26.70
N THR A 154 6.54 -46.44 25.53
CA THR A 154 5.10 -46.47 25.27
C THR A 154 4.62 -47.90 25.03
N ASP A 155 3.31 -48.12 25.10
CA ASP A 155 2.69 -49.41 24.77
C ASP A 155 2.64 -49.68 23.25
N PHE A 156 3.12 -48.75 22.41
CA PHE A 156 3.11 -48.90 20.96
C PHE A 156 4.36 -49.65 20.48
N ALA A 157 4.28 -50.98 20.47
CA ALA A 157 5.32 -51.85 19.93
C ALA A 157 4.75 -52.95 19.04
N LYS A 158 5.52 -53.37 18.05
CA LYS A 158 5.22 -54.50 17.16
C LYS A 158 6.44 -55.40 17.04
N SER A 159 6.34 -56.63 17.55
CA SER A 159 7.35 -57.69 17.44
C SER A 159 6.99 -58.71 16.36
N GLY A 160 7.96 -59.53 15.95
CA GLY A 160 7.81 -60.54 14.91
C GLY A 160 7.72 -59.93 13.52
N LEU A 161 8.64 -59.02 13.20
CA LEU A 161 8.75 -58.42 11.87
C LEU A 161 9.18 -59.49 10.84
N GLU A 162 8.56 -59.46 9.65
CA GLU A 162 8.87 -60.38 8.53
C GLU A 162 10.26 -60.10 7.94
N SER A 163 10.70 -58.84 7.99
CA SER A 163 11.96 -58.35 7.44
C SER A 163 12.53 -57.23 8.32
N GLN A 164 13.85 -57.03 8.26
CA GLN A 164 14.53 -55.99 9.02
C GLN A 164 14.21 -54.60 8.43
N ILE A 165 13.79 -53.67 9.28
CA ILE A 165 13.60 -52.26 8.89
C ILE A 165 14.97 -51.58 8.77
N LEU A 166 15.22 -50.96 7.63
CA LEU A 166 16.47 -50.26 7.33
C LEU A 166 16.32 -48.75 7.49
N GLN A 167 15.19 -48.20 7.03
CA GLN A 167 14.93 -46.78 6.98
C GLN A 167 13.53 -46.44 7.50
N VAL A 168 13.40 -45.31 8.19
CA VAL A 168 12.13 -44.79 8.69
C VAL A 168 11.99 -43.32 8.32
N ALA A 169 10.81 -42.92 7.83
CA ALA A 169 10.44 -41.55 7.55
C ALA A 169 9.04 -41.26 8.09
N SER A 170 8.72 -39.99 8.38
CA SER A 170 7.40 -39.61 8.87
C SER A 170 6.85 -38.36 8.22
N THR A 171 5.53 -38.27 8.15
CA THR A 171 4.81 -37.06 7.70
C THR A 171 4.54 -36.11 8.87
N PRO A 172 4.27 -34.82 8.62
CA PRO A 172 3.86 -33.86 9.66
C PRO A 172 2.59 -34.26 10.43
N CYS A 173 1.69 -35.04 9.82
CA CYS A 173 0.49 -35.58 10.46
C CYS A 173 0.73 -36.88 11.25
N GLY A 174 1.98 -37.32 11.38
CA GLY A 174 2.39 -38.46 12.20
C GLY A 174 2.16 -39.84 11.59
N ARG A 175 2.07 -39.95 10.25
CA ARG A 175 2.20 -41.24 9.54
C ARG A 175 3.66 -41.64 9.51
N ILE A 176 3.96 -42.94 9.69
CA ILE A 176 5.33 -43.46 9.76
C ILE A 176 5.50 -44.52 8.67
N PHE A 177 6.37 -44.24 7.70
CA PHE A 177 6.71 -45.14 6.60
C PHE A 177 8.08 -45.76 6.83
N MET A 178 8.24 -47.02 6.42
CA MET A 178 9.41 -47.83 6.71
C MET A 178 9.86 -48.61 5.48
N GLY A 179 11.13 -48.49 5.12
CA GLY A 179 11.78 -49.30 4.10
C GLY A 179 12.49 -50.50 4.73
N ALA A 180 12.32 -51.68 4.16
CA ALA A 180 12.86 -52.92 4.69
C ALA A 180 13.85 -53.63 3.73
N GLU A 181 14.58 -54.60 4.27
CA GLU A 181 15.59 -55.40 3.56
C GLU A 181 15.01 -56.25 2.42
N ASP A 182 13.72 -56.60 2.51
CA ASP A 182 12.99 -57.37 1.49
C ASP A 182 12.45 -56.50 0.34
N GLY A 183 12.82 -55.22 0.30
CA GLY A 183 12.35 -54.27 -0.71
C GLY A 183 10.91 -53.80 -0.50
N ALA A 184 10.28 -54.13 0.63
CA ALA A 184 8.91 -53.73 0.91
C ALA A 184 8.82 -52.36 1.59
N LEU A 185 7.81 -51.59 1.18
CA LEU A 185 7.41 -50.34 1.83
C LEU A 185 6.30 -50.64 2.83
N TYR A 186 6.61 -50.44 4.11
CA TYR A 186 5.69 -50.62 5.21
C TYR A 186 5.19 -49.28 5.78
N GLU A 187 4.02 -49.30 6.41
CA GLU A 187 3.50 -48.20 7.23
C GLU A 187 3.18 -48.73 8.64
N LEU A 188 3.72 -48.06 9.66
CA LEU A 188 3.39 -48.35 11.05
C LEU A 188 2.14 -47.58 11.46
N LEU A 189 1.07 -48.33 11.71
CA LEU A 189 -0.21 -47.80 12.16
C LEU A 189 -0.32 -47.97 13.67
N TYR A 190 -0.46 -46.85 14.37
CA TYR A 190 -0.61 -46.80 15.83
C TYR A 190 -1.81 -45.93 16.20
N GLN A 191 -2.59 -46.41 17.17
CA GLN A 191 -3.84 -45.79 17.59
C GLN A 191 -4.17 -46.17 19.03
N ARG A 192 -4.93 -45.33 19.74
CA ARG A 192 -5.41 -45.68 21.08
C ARG A 192 -6.25 -46.97 21.02
N PRO A 193 -6.13 -47.88 22.01
CA PRO A 193 -6.93 -49.09 22.05
C PRO A 193 -8.43 -48.74 22.08
N THR A 194 -9.17 -49.12 21.04
CA THR A 194 -10.62 -48.90 20.93
C THR A 194 -11.38 -50.13 21.45
N GLY A 195 -11.36 -50.34 22.76
CA GLY A 195 -12.12 -51.40 23.43
C GLY A 195 -11.71 -52.84 23.04
N TRP A 196 -12.36 -53.81 23.68
CA TRP A 196 -12.02 -55.24 23.62
C TRP A 196 -12.43 -55.97 22.32
N LEU A 197 -13.16 -55.30 21.41
CA LEU A 197 -13.72 -55.88 20.17
C LEU A 197 -12.91 -55.53 18.90
N SER A 198 -11.81 -54.76 19.01
CA SER A 198 -10.93 -54.50 17.87
C SER A 198 -10.05 -55.72 17.56
N SER A 199 -10.27 -56.37 16.41
CA SER A 199 -9.44 -57.49 15.93
C SER A 199 -8.00 -57.10 15.55
N LYS A 200 -7.70 -55.78 15.50
CA LYS A 200 -6.37 -55.22 15.24
C LYS A 200 -5.88 -54.53 16.52
N GLY A 201 -4.67 -54.88 16.97
CA GLY A 201 -4.06 -54.29 18.17
C GLY A 201 -3.81 -52.78 18.05
N SER A 202 -3.32 -52.16 19.12
CA SER A 202 -3.00 -50.72 19.20
C SER A 202 -1.84 -50.28 18.29
N CYS A 203 -1.03 -51.23 17.80
CA CYS A 203 0.12 -50.98 16.92
C CYS A 203 0.32 -52.16 15.94
N TYR A 204 0.34 -51.91 14.64
CA TYR A 204 0.55 -52.94 13.61
C TYR A 204 1.19 -52.38 12.33
N LEU A 205 1.78 -53.27 11.54
CA LEU A 205 2.51 -52.92 10.32
C LEU A 205 1.66 -53.27 9.08
N HIS A 206 1.53 -52.34 8.15
CA HIS A 206 0.84 -52.53 6.88
C HIS A 206 1.85 -52.52 5.72
N ASN A 207 1.79 -53.48 4.80
CA ASN A 207 2.72 -53.57 3.67
C ASN A 207 2.03 -53.08 2.39
N HIS A 208 2.49 -51.96 1.84
CA HIS A 208 1.91 -51.31 0.66
C HIS A 208 2.38 -51.93 -0.67
N THR A 209 3.47 -52.71 -0.64
CA THR A 209 4.09 -53.34 -1.81
C THR A 209 3.61 -54.78 -2.07
N LYS A 210 2.82 -55.39 -1.16
CA LYS A 210 2.32 -56.79 -1.27
C LYS A 210 1.60 -57.09 -2.59
N ASN A 211 1.02 -56.08 -3.26
CA ASN A 211 0.25 -56.25 -4.50
C ASN A 211 1.05 -56.02 -5.80
N ILE A 212 2.26 -55.44 -5.75
CA ILE A 212 2.96 -54.95 -6.97
C ILE A 212 4.02 -55.94 -7.46
N ILE A 213 4.85 -56.48 -6.56
CA ILE A 213 6.03 -57.29 -6.93
C ILE A 213 5.67 -58.77 -7.07
N GLY A 214 4.76 -59.27 -6.22
CA GLY A 214 4.39 -60.69 -6.18
C GLY A 214 3.49 -61.18 -7.31
N SER A 215 2.58 -60.33 -7.82
CA SER A 215 1.56 -60.76 -8.79
C SER A 215 2.08 -60.87 -10.23
N VAL A 216 3.00 -60.00 -10.64
CA VAL A 216 3.49 -59.94 -12.03
C VAL A 216 4.67 -60.89 -12.24
N PHE A 217 5.57 -61.00 -11.26
CA PHE A 217 6.75 -61.86 -11.39
C PHE A 217 6.42 -63.36 -11.29
N ASN A 218 5.58 -63.76 -10.33
CA ASN A 218 5.11 -65.16 -10.24
C ASN A 218 4.30 -65.59 -11.48
N MET A 219 3.70 -64.65 -12.20
CA MET A 219 2.98 -64.91 -13.45
C MET A 219 3.93 -65.12 -14.65
N LEU A 220 5.07 -64.43 -14.70
CA LEU A 220 6.03 -64.50 -15.81
C LEU A 220 7.13 -65.56 -15.63
N MET A 221 7.57 -65.83 -14.39
CA MET A 221 8.67 -66.75 -14.09
C MET A 221 8.39 -67.59 -12.82
N PRO A 222 7.58 -68.66 -12.91
CA PRO A 222 7.28 -69.53 -11.77
C PRO A 222 8.53 -70.26 -11.27
N GLY A 223 8.83 -70.18 -9.96
CA GLY A 223 9.91 -70.94 -9.32
C GLY A 223 11.25 -70.22 -9.16
N LEU A 224 11.37 -68.98 -9.65
CA LEU A 224 12.49 -68.08 -9.35
C LEU A 224 11.97 -66.96 -8.44
N THR A 225 12.45 -66.83 -7.21
CA THR A 225 12.18 -65.64 -6.39
C THR A 225 13.39 -64.71 -6.48
N PRO A 226 13.37 -63.66 -7.31
CA PRO A 226 14.41 -62.64 -7.23
C PRO A 226 14.35 -62.03 -5.84
N VAL A 227 15.49 -61.96 -5.16
CA VAL A 227 15.61 -61.14 -3.95
C VAL A 227 15.38 -59.70 -4.40
N ALA A 228 14.24 -59.13 -4.04
CA ALA A 228 13.95 -57.74 -4.35
C ALA A 228 15.04 -56.86 -3.71
N PRO A 229 15.52 -55.81 -4.39
CA PRO A 229 16.52 -54.92 -3.82
C PRO A 229 15.97 -54.27 -2.55
N ALA A 230 16.81 -54.10 -1.54
CA ALA A 230 16.39 -53.51 -0.26
C ALA A 230 16.04 -52.02 -0.43
N ILE A 231 15.07 -51.50 0.31
CA ILE A 231 14.82 -50.05 0.38
C ILE A 231 15.79 -49.45 1.40
N ILE A 232 16.71 -48.60 0.92
CA ILE A 232 17.81 -48.04 1.71
C ILE A 232 17.65 -46.55 2.04
N GLU A 233 16.69 -45.87 1.40
CA GLU A 233 16.37 -44.48 1.69
C GLU A 233 14.88 -44.24 1.42
N VAL A 234 14.23 -43.47 2.30
CA VAL A 234 12.81 -43.12 2.23
C VAL A 234 12.71 -41.64 2.58
N VAL A 235 12.08 -40.88 1.69
CA VAL A 235 12.03 -39.42 1.75
C VAL A 235 10.59 -38.97 1.53
N VAL A 236 10.07 -38.16 2.45
CA VAL A 236 8.70 -37.63 2.41
C VAL A 236 8.75 -36.18 1.90
N ASP A 237 7.93 -35.87 0.91
CA ASP A 237 7.57 -34.52 0.47
C ASP A 237 6.15 -34.19 0.97
N PRO A 238 6.01 -33.52 2.12
CA PRO A 238 4.70 -33.21 2.67
C PRO A 238 3.94 -32.14 1.87
N GLU A 239 4.65 -31.23 1.19
CA GLU A 239 4.02 -30.13 0.44
C GLU A 239 3.24 -30.66 -0.75
N ARG A 240 3.76 -31.71 -1.40
CA ARG A 240 3.10 -32.38 -2.54
C ARG A 240 2.37 -33.66 -2.18
N SER A 241 2.40 -34.06 -0.91
CA SER A 241 1.94 -35.37 -0.43
C SER A 241 2.55 -36.55 -1.22
N LEU A 242 3.87 -36.47 -1.47
CA LEU A 242 4.65 -37.50 -2.16
C LEU A 242 5.66 -38.20 -1.24
N LEU A 243 6.00 -39.43 -1.58
CA LEU A 243 6.98 -40.25 -0.87
C LEU A 243 7.88 -40.93 -1.90
N TYR A 244 9.20 -40.82 -1.72
CA TYR A 244 10.20 -41.42 -2.59
C TYR A 244 10.95 -42.52 -1.84
N ALA A 245 11.06 -43.69 -2.44
CA ALA A 245 11.83 -44.83 -1.94
C ALA A 245 12.99 -45.13 -2.89
N ARG A 246 14.22 -45.13 -2.37
CA ARG A 246 15.41 -45.56 -3.10
C ARG A 246 15.77 -46.99 -2.75
N TYR A 247 15.95 -47.79 -3.78
CA TYR A 247 16.35 -49.18 -3.69
C TYR A 247 17.87 -49.34 -3.76
N SER A 248 18.40 -50.48 -3.30
CA SER A 248 19.84 -50.76 -3.26
C SER A 248 20.52 -50.83 -4.64
N ASN A 249 19.73 -50.89 -5.71
CA ASN A 249 20.16 -50.82 -7.11
C ASN A 249 20.00 -49.41 -7.72
N ASP A 250 19.76 -48.39 -6.87
CA ASP A 250 19.52 -46.99 -7.24
C ASP A 250 18.25 -46.74 -8.08
N ASP A 251 17.31 -47.69 -8.10
CA ASP A 251 15.95 -47.41 -8.57
C ASP A 251 15.23 -46.50 -7.57
N ILE A 252 14.45 -45.56 -8.09
CA ILE A 252 13.62 -44.64 -7.29
C ILE A 252 12.16 -44.90 -7.63
N GLN A 253 11.38 -45.29 -6.63
CA GLN A 253 9.92 -45.39 -6.75
C GLN A 253 9.26 -44.25 -6.00
N ALA A 254 8.32 -43.58 -6.66
CA ALA A 254 7.53 -42.50 -6.06
C ALA A 254 6.10 -42.98 -5.76
N TRP A 255 5.57 -42.50 -4.64
CA TRP A 255 4.25 -42.82 -4.12
C TRP A 255 3.51 -41.52 -3.76
N GLU A 256 2.21 -41.51 -3.95
CA GLU A 256 1.29 -40.47 -3.52
C GLU A 256 0.55 -40.96 -2.27
N PHE A 257 0.45 -40.11 -1.26
CA PHE A 257 -0.29 -40.38 -0.04
C PHE A 257 -1.29 -39.25 0.25
N ARG A 258 -2.25 -39.47 1.16
CA ARG A 258 -3.09 -38.39 1.68
C ARG A 258 -2.75 -38.07 3.14
N PRO A 259 -2.88 -36.81 3.60
CA PRO A 259 -2.59 -36.46 4.99
C PRO A 259 -3.49 -37.19 6.00
N GLU A 260 -4.70 -37.59 5.63
CA GLU A 260 -5.62 -38.26 6.55
C GLU A 260 -5.09 -39.64 6.96
N ALA A 261 -5.25 -39.96 8.24
CA ALA A 261 -4.82 -41.22 8.80
C ALA A 261 -5.48 -42.43 8.13
N ASN A 262 -4.72 -43.53 8.00
CA ASN A 262 -5.20 -44.82 7.49
C ASN A 262 -5.72 -44.80 6.03
N THR A 263 -5.41 -43.75 5.27
CA THR A 263 -5.69 -43.68 3.83
C THR A 263 -4.69 -44.53 3.03
N PRO A 264 -5.14 -45.24 1.97
CA PRO A 264 -4.23 -45.99 1.10
C PRO A 264 -3.25 -45.06 0.39
N ILE A 265 -2.04 -45.55 0.14
CA ILE A 265 -1.05 -44.86 -0.71
C ILE A 265 -1.01 -45.53 -2.09
N ARG A 266 -0.53 -44.80 -3.09
CA ARG A 266 -0.53 -45.24 -4.49
C ARG A 266 0.83 -45.02 -5.13
N SER A 267 1.36 -46.02 -5.82
CA SER A 267 2.58 -45.88 -6.61
C SER A 267 2.32 -45.04 -7.87
N ILE A 268 3.12 -44.01 -8.11
CA ILE A 268 3.01 -43.10 -9.28
C ILE A 268 4.06 -43.33 -10.36
N GLY A 269 5.06 -44.18 -10.08
CA GLY A 269 6.04 -44.64 -11.08
C GLY A 269 7.41 -44.96 -10.50
N THR A 270 8.26 -45.59 -11.31
CA THR A 270 9.64 -45.94 -10.97
C THR A 270 10.60 -45.43 -12.04
N VAL A 271 11.70 -44.81 -11.62
CA VAL A 271 12.84 -44.46 -12.49
C VAL A 271 14.00 -45.38 -12.14
N THR A 272 14.56 -46.04 -13.16
CA THR A 272 15.63 -47.01 -12.93
C THR A 272 16.99 -46.36 -12.74
N GLY A 273 17.85 -46.96 -11.91
CA GLY A 273 19.24 -46.52 -11.71
C GLY A 273 20.02 -46.47 -13.02
N ALA A 274 19.76 -47.38 -13.96
CA ALA A 274 20.36 -47.35 -15.30
C ALA A 274 19.95 -46.11 -16.12
N SER A 275 18.72 -45.63 -15.98
CA SER A 275 18.25 -44.40 -16.65
C SER A 275 18.93 -43.17 -16.02
N LEU A 276 19.08 -43.16 -14.70
CA LEU A 276 19.78 -42.10 -13.97
C LEU A 276 21.26 -42.04 -14.31
N MET A 277 21.91 -43.20 -14.39
CA MET A 277 23.30 -43.33 -14.84
C MET A 277 23.47 -42.76 -16.25
N LYS A 278 22.59 -43.10 -17.21
CA LYS A 278 22.62 -42.52 -18.56
C LYS A 278 22.46 -41.00 -18.54
N MET A 279 21.54 -40.48 -17.73
CA MET A 279 21.32 -39.03 -17.60
C MET A 279 22.53 -38.31 -16.97
N ALA A 280 23.17 -38.90 -15.96
CA ALA A 280 24.39 -38.39 -15.36
C ALA A 280 25.58 -38.42 -16.36
N ASN A 281 25.73 -39.54 -17.08
CA ASN A 281 26.85 -39.79 -17.98
C ASN A 281 26.72 -39.14 -19.35
N ALA A 282 25.53 -38.65 -19.77
CA ALA A 282 25.32 -37.87 -21.02
C ALA A 282 26.13 -36.55 -21.09
N THR A 283 27.08 -36.38 -20.18
CA THR A 283 27.71 -35.15 -19.79
C THR A 283 29.20 -35.31 -19.47
N ARG A 284 29.73 -36.54 -19.51
CA ARG A 284 31.14 -36.92 -19.33
C ARG A 284 31.56 -37.95 -20.38
N ASN A 285 32.86 -38.03 -20.67
CA ASN A 285 33.49 -39.04 -21.54
C ASN A 285 34.13 -40.21 -20.76
N VAL A 286 33.86 -40.37 -19.46
CA VAL A 286 34.49 -41.38 -18.59
C VAL A 286 33.44 -42.08 -17.72
N ASP A 287 33.38 -43.42 -17.80
CA ASP A 287 32.56 -44.26 -16.91
C ASP A 287 33.22 -44.34 -15.52
N LEU A 288 32.85 -43.42 -14.65
CA LEU A 288 33.07 -43.54 -13.21
C LEU A 288 31.84 -44.25 -12.64
N GLY A 289 32.02 -45.28 -11.81
CA GLY A 289 30.91 -46.03 -11.21
C GLY A 289 29.84 -45.08 -10.66
N PHE A 290 28.59 -45.29 -11.06
CA PHE A 290 27.46 -44.45 -10.66
C PHE A 290 26.89 -44.92 -9.34
N ALA A 291 26.65 -43.98 -8.42
CA ALA A 291 25.84 -44.21 -7.24
C ALA A 291 25.06 -42.95 -6.87
N LEU A 292 23.85 -43.14 -6.36
CA LEU A 292 23.07 -42.07 -5.75
C LEU A 292 23.53 -41.82 -4.31
N VAL A 293 23.75 -40.55 -3.97
CA VAL A 293 24.21 -40.12 -2.65
C VAL A 293 23.05 -39.61 -1.79
N SER A 294 22.14 -38.83 -2.38
CA SER A 294 21.03 -38.24 -1.63
C SER A 294 19.85 -37.89 -2.53
N MET A 295 18.64 -38.07 -1.99
CA MET A 295 17.37 -37.63 -2.58
C MET A 295 16.75 -36.51 -1.73
N LEU A 296 16.43 -35.38 -2.36
CA LEU A 296 16.04 -34.15 -1.66
C LEU A 296 14.82 -33.54 -2.35
N PRO A 297 13.63 -33.54 -1.72
CA PRO A 297 12.46 -32.88 -2.28
C PRO A 297 12.72 -31.38 -2.35
N THR A 298 12.32 -30.78 -3.45
CA THR A 298 12.43 -29.32 -3.63
C THR A 298 11.20 -28.65 -3.05
N SER A 299 11.37 -27.47 -2.44
CA SER A 299 10.20 -26.67 -2.02
C SER A 299 9.33 -26.32 -3.23
N VAL A 300 8.01 -26.23 -3.03
CA VAL A 300 7.04 -25.86 -4.09
C VAL A 300 7.44 -24.56 -4.79
N ASP A 301 7.92 -23.55 -4.06
CA ASP A 301 8.39 -22.28 -4.65
C ASP A 301 9.52 -22.43 -5.68
N LEU A 302 10.49 -23.33 -5.39
CA LEU A 302 11.60 -23.60 -6.32
C LEU A 302 11.11 -24.41 -7.53
N SER A 303 10.05 -25.20 -7.36
CA SER A 303 9.37 -25.91 -8.45
C SER A 303 8.74 -24.93 -9.42
N ASP A 304 7.90 -24.02 -8.92
CA ASP A 304 7.13 -23.10 -9.74
C ASP A 304 8.03 -22.12 -10.52
N GLN A 305 9.09 -21.63 -9.89
CA GLN A 305 10.06 -20.74 -10.55
C GLN A 305 10.94 -21.46 -11.59
N ARG A 306 11.14 -22.78 -11.47
CA ARG A 306 12.04 -23.57 -12.33
C ARG A 306 11.33 -24.65 -13.16
N GLY A 307 10.02 -24.51 -13.39
CA GLY A 307 9.27 -25.33 -14.34
C GLY A 307 8.86 -26.72 -13.83
N GLY A 308 8.48 -26.85 -12.55
CA GLY A 308 7.83 -28.04 -12.00
C GLY A 308 8.76 -29.08 -11.37
N ILE A 309 9.92 -28.66 -10.85
CA ILE A 309 10.91 -29.53 -10.18
C ILE A 309 10.39 -30.00 -8.81
N ASP A 310 10.30 -31.31 -8.63
CA ASP A 310 9.79 -31.94 -7.41
C ASP A 310 10.87 -32.65 -6.58
N LEU A 311 11.88 -33.25 -7.24
CA LEU A 311 12.95 -33.97 -6.56
C LEU A 311 14.31 -33.63 -7.15
N LEU A 312 15.26 -33.29 -6.30
CA LEU A 312 16.68 -33.14 -6.63
C LEU A 312 17.47 -34.33 -6.12
N ILE A 313 18.34 -34.85 -6.97
CA ILE A 313 19.17 -36.01 -6.69
C ILE A 313 20.64 -35.62 -6.83
N VAL A 314 21.47 -36.00 -5.87
CA VAL A 314 22.92 -35.81 -5.92
C VAL A 314 23.61 -37.16 -6.11
N THR A 315 24.54 -37.24 -7.06
CA THR A 315 25.31 -38.46 -7.34
C THR A 315 26.69 -38.42 -6.68
N ASN A 316 27.36 -39.57 -6.59
CA ASN A 316 28.75 -39.67 -6.09
C ASN A 316 29.76 -38.88 -6.95
N GLN A 317 29.40 -38.59 -8.19
CA GLN A 317 30.17 -37.73 -9.09
C GLN A 317 29.92 -36.23 -8.85
N GLY A 318 29.04 -35.88 -7.91
CA GLY A 318 28.56 -34.53 -7.64
C GLY A 318 27.58 -33.98 -8.69
N ALA A 319 27.04 -34.82 -9.57
CA ALA A 319 26.01 -34.39 -10.52
C ALA A 319 24.68 -34.17 -9.79
N ARG A 320 23.95 -33.10 -10.17
CA ARG A 320 22.60 -32.79 -9.70
C ARG A 320 21.58 -33.14 -10.77
N ILE A 321 20.74 -34.14 -10.52
CA ILE A 321 19.64 -34.56 -11.42
C ILE A 321 18.33 -34.02 -10.86
N LEU A 322 17.57 -33.32 -11.69
CA LEU A 322 16.29 -32.71 -11.32
C LEU A 322 15.16 -33.57 -11.93
N MET A 323 14.14 -33.89 -11.15
CA MET A 323 12.97 -34.68 -11.54
C MET A 323 11.68 -33.90 -11.36
N THR A 324 10.67 -34.22 -12.17
CA THR A 324 9.36 -33.57 -12.16
C THR A 324 8.26 -34.62 -12.12
N THR A 325 7.10 -34.27 -11.58
CA THR A 325 5.87 -35.06 -11.67
C THR A 325 4.84 -34.21 -12.39
N THR A 326 4.21 -34.75 -13.43
CA THR A 326 3.17 -34.01 -14.17
C THR A 326 1.80 -34.62 -13.87
N PRO A 327 0.73 -33.81 -13.86
CA PRO A 327 -0.62 -34.34 -13.95
C PRO A 327 -0.77 -35.21 -15.21
N ASP A 328 -1.37 -36.37 -15.07
CA ASP A 328 -1.77 -37.28 -16.13
C ASP A 328 -3.17 -36.89 -16.61
N ASP A 329 -3.23 -36.11 -17.69
CA ASP A 329 -4.49 -35.63 -18.29
C ASP A 329 -5.35 -36.76 -18.88
N ARG A 330 -4.88 -38.01 -18.92
CA ARG A 330 -5.58 -39.13 -19.54
C ARG A 330 -6.42 -39.98 -18.58
N ALA A 331 -6.40 -39.69 -17.29
CA ALA A 331 -7.03 -40.57 -16.32
C ALA A 331 -7.71 -39.79 -15.19
N ASP A 332 -9.01 -39.56 -15.37
CA ASP A 332 -9.95 -39.14 -14.33
C ASP A 332 -10.45 -40.39 -13.58
N ASP A 333 -10.39 -40.39 -12.24
CA ASP A 333 -11.12 -41.36 -11.42
C ASP A 333 -12.48 -40.74 -11.01
N LEU A 334 -13.55 -41.50 -11.21
CA LEU A 334 -14.90 -41.22 -10.71
C LEU A 334 -15.02 -41.74 -9.27
N ASP A 335 -14.45 -41.02 -8.30
CA ASP A 335 -14.75 -41.27 -6.88
C ASP A 335 -15.95 -40.41 -6.45
N GLU A 336 -17.05 -41.04 -6.05
CA GLU A 336 -18.37 -40.42 -5.77
C GLU A 336 -18.40 -39.43 -4.58
N ASN A 337 -17.33 -39.25 -3.81
CA ASN A 337 -17.36 -38.43 -2.58
C ASN A 337 -16.09 -37.59 -2.30
N GLY A 338 -15.28 -37.23 -3.31
CA GLY A 338 -14.09 -36.39 -3.10
C GLY A 338 -13.82 -35.38 -4.23
N PRO A 339 -13.06 -34.30 -3.98
CA PRO A 339 -12.65 -33.38 -5.04
C PRO A 339 -11.82 -34.11 -6.11
N ARG A 340 -12.13 -33.86 -7.38
CA ARG A 340 -11.42 -34.44 -8.53
C ARG A 340 -9.96 -34.00 -8.54
N THR A 341 -9.04 -34.88 -8.16
CA THR A 341 -7.60 -34.68 -8.33
C THR A 341 -7.13 -35.44 -9.57
N LYS A 342 -6.61 -34.73 -10.57
CA LYS A 342 -5.97 -35.34 -11.75
C LYS A 342 -4.84 -36.27 -11.29
N ARG A 343 -4.76 -37.48 -11.83
CA ARG A 343 -3.66 -38.44 -11.53
C ARG A 343 -2.31 -37.78 -11.77
N ARG A 344 -1.24 -38.21 -11.09
CA ARG A 344 0.14 -37.75 -11.35
C ARG A 344 0.99 -38.87 -11.95
N LYS A 345 1.86 -38.52 -12.89
CA LYS A 345 2.86 -39.40 -13.50
C LYS A 345 4.26 -38.86 -13.25
N LEU A 346 5.17 -39.75 -12.83
CA LEU A 346 6.58 -39.42 -12.68
C LEU A 346 7.22 -39.24 -14.07
N ASN A 347 7.73 -38.05 -14.36
CA ASN A 347 8.40 -37.72 -15.62
C ASN A 347 9.86 -37.31 -15.37
N THR A 348 10.77 -37.77 -16.21
CA THR A 348 12.18 -37.35 -16.15
C THR A 348 12.39 -36.21 -17.14
N THR A 349 12.41 -34.95 -16.68
CA THR A 349 12.86 -33.82 -17.48
C THR A 349 14.26 -33.40 -17.04
N THR A 350 15.22 -33.42 -17.96
CA THR A 350 16.59 -33.02 -17.67
C THR A 350 16.72 -31.49 -17.76
N ALA A 351 16.68 -30.81 -16.62
CA ALA A 351 17.30 -29.50 -16.53
C ALA A 351 18.82 -29.72 -16.52
N LYS A 352 19.48 -29.43 -17.66
CA LYS A 352 20.94 -29.46 -17.78
C LYS A 352 21.53 -28.33 -16.93
N ASP A 353 21.68 -28.55 -15.63
CA ASP A 353 22.49 -27.65 -14.81
C ASP A 353 23.98 -27.98 -15.07
N THR A 354 24.58 -27.22 -15.99
CA THR A 354 25.96 -27.39 -16.48
C THR A 354 27.01 -26.79 -15.53
N THR A 355 26.58 -26.17 -14.43
CA THR A 355 27.40 -25.41 -13.49
C THR A 355 28.33 -26.30 -12.65
N VAL A 356 27.83 -27.43 -12.12
CA VAL A 356 28.68 -28.37 -11.33
C VAL A 356 29.59 -29.22 -12.24
N LYS A 357 29.17 -29.48 -13.49
CA LYS A 357 29.93 -30.30 -14.46
C LYS A 357 31.33 -29.76 -14.76
N ARG A 358 31.50 -28.45 -14.84
CA ARG A 358 32.79 -27.83 -15.15
C ARG A 358 33.79 -27.84 -13.98
N ARG A 359 33.35 -28.06 -12.73
CA ARG A 359 34.18 -27.78 -11.53
C ARG A 359 34.61 -28.99 -10.70
N LEU A 360 33.88 -30.12 -10.71
CA LEU A 360 34.48 -31.39 -10.24
C LEU A 360 35.62 -31.86 -11.16
N VAL A 361 35.59 -31.44 -12.44
CA VAL A 361 36.71 -31.58 -13.37
C VAL A 361 37.93 -30.76 -12.93
N LEU A 362 37.72 -29.57 -12.33
CA LEU A 362 38.80 -28.73 -11.83
C LEU A 362 39.49 -29.30 -10.58
N LEU A 363 38.72 -29.89 -9.65
CA LEU A 363 39.23 -30.61 -8.47
C LEU A 363 40.14 -31.80 -8.81
N ASN A 364 39.88 -32.48 -9.92
CA ASN A 364 40.76 -33.54 -10.43
C ASN A 364 41.94 -33.01 -11.27
N SER A 365 41.90 -31.75 -11.72
CA SER A 365 42.91 -31.19 -12.66
C SER A 365 44.05 -30.41 -11.98
N ASP A 366 43.94 -30.10 -10.69
CA ASP A 366 44.95 -29.35 -9.95
C ASP A 366 46.18 -30.18 -9.54
N THR A 367 46.18 -31.50 -9.75
CA THR A 367 47.37 -32.34 -9.59
C THR A 367 48.06 -32.51 -10.94
N ASN A 368 49.12 -31.73 -11.21
CA ASN A 368 50.11 -32.00 -12.27
C ASN A 368 50.90 -33.31 -12.04
N THR A 369 50.42 -34.19 -11.17
CA THR A 369 50.92 -35.53 -10.92
C THR A 369 49.85 -36.54 -11.31
N PRO A 370 50.17 -37.60 -12.07
CA PRO A 370 49.23 -38.67 -12.37
C PRO A 370 49.07 -39.54 -11.11
N THR A 371 48.31 -39.06 -10.13
CA THR A 371 47.89 -39.84 -8.97
C THR A 371 46.52 -40.42 -9.27
N ASN A 372 46.39 -41.75 -9.15
CA ASN A 372 45.18 -42.56 -9.36
C ASN A 372 44.05 -42.28 -8.33
N GLU A 373 44.01 -41.09 -7.74
CA GLU A 373 43.09 -40.72 -6.66
C GLU A 373 41.83 -40.07 -7.25
N ARG A 374 40.66 -40.57 -6.85
CA ARG A 374 39.33 -40.10 -7.30
C ARG A 374 38.62 -39.37 -6.16
N ILE A 375 38.11 -38.17 -6.41
CA ILE A 375 37.26 -37.46 -5.45
C ILE A 375 35.79 -37.82 -5.69
N GLU A 376 35.12 -38.34 -4.67
CA GLU A 376 33.69 -38.68 -4.71
C GLU A 376 32.91 -37.92 -3.65
N VAL A 377 31.66 -37.59 -3.95
CA VAL A 377 30.70 -37.09 -2.95
C VAL A 377 30.17 -38.28 -2.16
N SER A 378 30.27 -38.20 -0.83
CA SER A 378 29.83 -39.25 0.10
C SER A 378 28.54 -38.90 0.82
N GLN A 379 28.27 -37.60 1.03
CA GLN A 379 27.04 -37.10 1.60
C GLN A 379 26.70 -35.74 0.99
N ALA A 380 25.41 -35.44 0.84
CA ALA A 380 24.95 -34.13 0.40
C ALA A 380 23.66 -33.74 1.13
N LEU A 381 23.54 -32.45 1.44
CA LEU A 381 22.33 -31.81 1.91
C LEU A 381 22.01 -30.66 0.95
N VAL A 382 20.83 -30.65 0.35
CA VAL A 382 20.35 -29.50 -0.44
C VAL A 382 19.04 -29.02 0.12
N LYS A 383 18.98 -27.75 0.49
CA LYS A 383 17.76 -27.13 0.98
C LYS A 383 17.75 -25.66 0.62
N SER A 384 16.69 -25.25 -0.08
CA SER A 384 16.38 -23.84 -0.34
C SER A 384 17.57 -23.09 -0.97
N GLY A 385 18.00 -23.54 -2.15
CA GLY A 385 19.12 -22.93 -2.91
C GLY A 385 20.51 -23.09 -2.29
N THR A 386 20.65 -23.77 -1.16
CA THR A 386 21.93 -24.05 -0.49
C THR A 386 22.24 -25.53 -0.56
N CYS A 387 23.46 -25.88 -0.95
CA CYS A 387 23.96 -27.24 -1.03
C CYS A 387 25.26 -27.41 -0.22
N ILE A 388 25.31 -28.42 0.64
CA ILE A 388 26.50 -28.78 1.41
C ILE A 388 26.85 -30.22 1.04
N MET A 389 28.06 -30.43 0.53
CA MET A 389 28.55 -31.74 0.09
C MET A 389 29.79 -32.13 0.88
N ASN A 390 29.86 -33.38 1.33
CA ASN A 390 31.09 -33.98 1.83
C ASN A 390 31.78 -34.76 0.72
N THR A 391 33.04 -34.44 0.43
CA THR A 391 33.86 -35.20 -0.52
C THR A 391 34.73 -36.22 0.20
N ARG A 392 35.22 -37.23 -0.51
CA ARG A 392 36.22 -38.20 -0.04
C ARG A 392 37.18 -38.52 -1.18
N THR A 393 38.44 -38.82 -0.86
CA THR A 393 39.42 -39.32 -1.82
C THR A 393 39.45 -40.85 -1.79
N CYS A 394 39.31 -41.47 -2.95
CA CYS A 394 39.31 -42.92 -3.16
C CYS A 394 40.55 -43.32 -3.99
N SER A 395 41.37 -44.25 -3.50
CA SER A 395 42.44 -44.88 -4.28
C SER A 395 41.86 -45.93 -5.24
N SER A 396 42.39 -46.00 -6.46
CA SER A 396 41.84 -46.75 -7.62
C SER A 396 41.62 -48.27 -7.48
N THR A 397 41.93 -48.90 -6.34
CA THR A 397 41.80 -50.35 -6.14
C THR A 397 40.44 -50.81 -5.60
N THR A 398 39.59 -49.90 -5.13
CA THR A 398 38.31 -50.26 -4.50
C THR A 398 37.13 -49.94 -5.43
N THR A 399 36.87 -50.81 -6.41
CA THR A 399 35.56 -50.87 -7.08
C THR A 399 34.53 -51.48 -6.11
N GLY A 400 34.25 -50.76 -5.02
CA GLY A 400 33.23 -51.13 -4.05
C GLY A 400 31.96 -50.34 -4.33
N THR A 401 30.86 -51.05 -4.59
CA THR A 401 29.50 -50.49 -4.53
C THR A 401 29.36 -49.70 -3.23
N ILE A 402 28.98 -48.42 -3.34
CA ILE A 402 28.66 -47.58 -2.18
C ILE A 402 27.43 -48.19 -1.53
N ARG A 403 27.63 -49.09 -0.57
CA ARG A 403 26.55 -49.62 0.26
C ARG A 403 25.99 -48.48 1.11
N ALA A 404 24.70 -48.58 1.40
CA ALA A 404 23.92 -47.66 2.25
C ALA A 404 24.75 -47.10 3.43
N PRO A 405 24.49 -45.86 3.90
CA PRO A 405 25.31 -45.11 4.87
C PRO A 405 25.37 -45.70 6.29
N SER A 406 25.23 -47.02 6.46
CA SER A 406 24.76 -47.66 7.67
C SER A 406 25.62 -48.83 8.15
N GLN A 407 26.76 -49.08 7.48
CA GLN A 407 27.76 -50.07 7.90
C GLN A 407 29.17 -49.45 7.80
N PHE A 408 29.80 -49.23 8.97
CA PHE A 408 31.22 -48.89 9.09
C PHE A 408 32.05 -50.01 8.45
N SER A 409 32.78 -49.72 7.37
CA SER A 409 33.98 -50.47 7.01
C SER A 409 35.21 -49.65 7.42
N ASP A 410 36.15 -50.28 8.10
CA ASP A 410 37.40 -49.70 8.63
C ASP A 410 38.44 -49.35 7.54
N ASP A 411 37.98 -49.06 6.31
CA ASP A 411 38.89 -48.65 5.24
C ASP A 411 39.32 -47.19 5.48
N LEU A 412 40.61 -47.00 5.78
CA LEU A 412 41.26 -45.69 5.93
C LEU A 412 41.13 -44.85 4.64
N ALA A 413 39.99 -44.18 4.46
CA ALA A 413 39.86 -43.10 3.50
C ALA A 413 40.53 -41.84 4.08
N ALA A 414 41.33 -41.15 3.27
CA ALA A 414 41.94 -39.88 3.67
C ALA A 414 40.85 -38.81 3.95
N PRO A 415 41.13 -37.84 4.84
CA PRO A 415 40.16 -36.82 5.21
C PRO A 415 39.65 -36.04 3.99
N GLY A 416 38.33 -35.98 3.87
CA GLY A 416 37.62 -35.26 2.81
C GLY A 416 37.38 -33.78 3.12
N ALA A 417 36.81 -33.05 2.17
CA ALA A 417 36.47 -31.64 2.34
C ALA A 417 34.94 -31.42 2.35
N VAL A 418 34.47 -30.50 3.17
CA VAL A 418 33.07 -30.03 3.10
C VAL A 418 32.98 -28.82 2.18
N VAL A 419 32.20 -28.96 1.12
CA VAL A 419 31.96 -27.95 0.08
C VAL A 419 30.59 -27.34 0.31
N CYS A 420 30.53 -26.01 0.43
CA CYS A 420 29.28 -25.27 0.56
C CYS A 420 29.02 -24.43 -0.69
N LEU A 421 27.82 -24.58 -1.24
CA LEU A 421 27.34 -23.92 -2.45
C LEU A 421 26.05 -23.17 -2.10
N THR A 422 25.90 -21.97 -2.61
CA THR A 422 24.63 -21.23 -2.57
C THR A 422 24.45 -20.45 -3.85
N THR A 423 23.21 -20.27 -4.27
CA THR A 423 22.90 -19.25 -5.27
C THR A 423 23.29 -17.87 -4.73
N ALA A 424 23.84 -17.03 -5.60
CA ALA A 424 24.13 -15.63 -5.30
C ALA A 424 22.81 -14.90 -5.06
N PRO A 425 22.73 -14.02 -4.05
CA PRO A 425 21.52 -13.26 -3.77
C PRO A 425 21.19 -12.23 -4.87
N VAL A 426 22.12 -11.92 -5.77
CA VAL A 426 21.93 -10.96 -6.87
C VAL A 426 22.13 -11.72 -8.18
N GLY A 427 21.02 -12.06 -8.85
CA GLY A 427 21.10 -12.40 -10.27
C GLY A 427 21.60 -11.18 -11.04
N ASN A 428 22.43 -11.38 -12.05
CA ASN A 428 22.74 -10.29 -12.99
C ASN A 428 21.42 -9.76 -13.59
N GLU A 429 21.42 -8.50 -14.05
CA GLU A 429 20.25 -7.89 -14.73
C GLU A 429 19.75 -8.74 -15.93
N ASP A 430 20.58 -9.66 -16.42
CA ASP A 430 20.31 -10.64 -17.49
C ASP A 430 19.64 -11.96 -17.02
N GLY A 431 19.31 -12.12 -15.73
CA GLY A 431 18.59 -13.30 -15.22
C GLY A 431 19.39 -14.61 -15.20
N GLN A 432 20.72 -14.56 -15.27
CA GLN A 432 21.56 -15.76 -15.09
C GLN A 432 21.75 -16.11 -13.61
N ASP A 433 21.48 -17.38 -13.26
CA ASP A 433 21.77 -17.95 -11.94
C ASP A 433 23.29 -18.03 -11.72
N VAL A 434 23.83 -17.16 -10.87
CA VAL A 434 25.22 -17.21 -10.41
C VAL A 434 25.27 -18.03 -9.12
N GLU A 435 26.12 -19.05 -9.04
CA GLU A 435 26.36 -19.80 -7.79
C GLU A 435 27.68 -19.35 -7.13
N LEU A 436 27.60 -18.98 -5.85
CA LEU A 436 28.74 -18.71 -4.98
C LEU A 436 29.17 -19.99 -4.27
N TYR A 437 30.47 -20.26 -4.26
CA TYR A 437 31.06 -21.42 -3.59
C TYR A 437 32.01 -20.96 -2.49
N THR A 438 32.05 -21.71 -1.40
CA THR A 438 33.06 -21.56 -0.36
C THR A 438 33.55 -22.95 0.03
N TYR A 439 34.85 -23.18 -0.09
CA TYR A 439 35.49 -24.36 0.46
C TYR A 439 35.67 -24.13 1.95
N LEU A 440 34.88 -24.83 2.77
CA LEU A 440 35.01 -24.77 4.21
C LEU A 440 35.80 -25.98 4.72
N ILE A 441 37.12 -25.84 4.68
CA ILE A 441 38.11 -26.47 5.59
C ILE A 441 38.22 -28.01 5.51
N ASP A 442 39.47 -28.51 5.55
CA ASP A 442 39.84 -29.90 5.88
C ASP A 442 38.96 -30.45 7.00
N ALA A 443 38.11 -31.45 6.71
CA ALA A 443 37.52 -32.20 7.79
C ALA A 443 38.66 -33.05 8.39
N SER A 444 39.22 -32.63 9.52
CA SER A 444 40.26 -33.39 10.24
C SER A 444 39.79 -34.81 10.64
N ALA A 445 38.50 -35.09 10.49
CA ALA A 445 37.85 -36.37 10.76
C ALA A 445 36.72 -36.61 9.74
N GLN A 446 36.40 -37.87 9.50
CA GLN A 446 35.32 -38.30 8.61
C GLN A 446 33.96 -37.73 9.04
N VAL A 447 33.21 -37.15 8.10
CA VAL A 447 31.84 -36.67 8.29
C VAL A 447 30.89 -37.86 8.30
N VAL A 448 29.97 -37.86 9.27
CA VAL A 448 28.97 -38.91 9.49
C VAL A 448 27.57 -38.45 9.12
N ASP A 449 27.20 -37.22 9.48
CA ASP A 449 25.87 -36.69 9.18
C ASP A 449 25.89 -35.17 8.97
N ILE A 450 25.01 -34.67 8.09
CA ILE A 450 24.83 -33.26 7.76
C ILE A 450 23.33 -32.95 7.80
N GLN A 451 22.93 -32.07 8.72
CA GLN A 451 21.52 -31.67 8.88
C GLN A 451 21.39 -30.15 9.00
N GLU A 452 20.32 -29.57 8.44
CA GLU A 452 19.97 -28.17 8.70
C GLU A 452 19.23 -28.07 10.04
N LEU A 453 19.66 -27.11 10.86
CA LEU A 453 18.94 -26.78 12.08
C LEU A 453 17.66 -26.01 11.72
N PRO A 454 16.47 -26.44 12.19
CA PRO A 454 15.25 -25.71 11.92
C PRO A 454 15.36 -24.27 12.44
N PRO A 455 14.76 -23.28 11.73
CA PRO A 455 14.68 -21.93 12.26
C PRO A 455 13.90 -21.95 13.58
N MET A 456 14.25 -21.06 14.51
CA MET A 456 13.44 -20.89 15.72
C MET A 456 12.01 -20.48 15.32
N GLU A 457 11.00 -21.10 15.94
CA GLU A 457 9.59 -20.86 15.64
C GLU A 457 9.26 -19.36 15.73
N SER A 458 8.75 -18.79 14.63
CA SER A 458 8.17 -17.44 14.57
C SER A 458 6.70 -17.58 14.19
N ARG A 459 5.81 -16.93 14.95
CA ARG A 459 4.35 -16.93 14.67
C ARG A 459 4.01 -16.23 13.35
N VAL A 460 4.84 -15.28 12.92
CA VAL A 460 4.68 -14.54 11.66
C VAL A 460 4.89 -15.46 10.47
N LEU A 461 5.76 -16.46 10.63
CA LEU A 461 6.21 -17.31 9.55
C LEU A 461 5.31 -18.51 9.29
N SER A 462 4.41 -18.90 10.20
CA SER A 462 3.45 -19.99 9.91
C SER A 462 2.49 -19.65 8.77
N ASN A 463 2.25 -18.36 8.51
CA ASN A 463 1.44 -17.87 7.39
C ASN A 463 2.28 -17.49 6.16
N LEU A 464 3.61 -17.41 6.30
CA LEU A 464 4.56 -17.11 5.21
C LEU A 464 5.37 -18.34 4.79
N THR A 465 5.14 -19.49 5.45
CA THR A 465 5.79 -20.77 5.18
C THR A 465 5.56 -21.25 3.75
N GLU A 466 4.53 -20.73 3.09
CA GLU A 466 4.24 -21.02 1.68
C GLU A 466 5.11 -20.24 0.67
N LEU A 467 6.03 -19.33 1.06
CA LEU A 467 6.63 -18.41 0.05
C LEU A 467 8.15 -18.11 0.05
N LEU A 468 8.97 -18.34 1.10
CA LEU A 468 10.26 -17.58 1.15
C LEU A 468 11.54 -18.25 1.73
N PRO A 469 11.83 -19.55 1.61
CA PRO A 469 13.18 -20.03 1.93
C PRO A 469 14.19 -19.79 0.78
N SER A 470 13.75 -19.47 -0.44
CA SER A 470 14.61 -19.07 -1.58
C SER A 470 14.94 -17.57 -1.63
N GLN A 471 14.24 -16.75 -0.83
CA GLN A 471 14.27 -15.28 -0.88
C GLN A 471 14.87 -14.71 0.42
N GLU A 472 16.12 -15.11 0.73
CA GLU A 472 16.83 -14.77 1.97
C GLU A 472 16.95 -13.26 2.23
N GLN A 473 16.86 -12.44 1.19
CA GLN A 473 16.88 -10.98 1.30
C GLN A 473 15.69 -10.39 2.07
N TYR A 474 14.55 -11.07 2.08
CA TYR A 474 13.34 -10.64 2.80
C TYR A 474 13.31 -11.23 4.21
N THR A 475 13.79 -12.46 4.37
CA THR A 475 13.72 -13.18 5.65
C THR A 475 14.88 -12.86 6.59
N GLN A 476 16.00 -12.32 6.10
CA GLN A 476 17.21 -12.00 6.90
C GLN A 476 16.98 -11.10 8.13
N HIS A 477 15.89 -10.34 8.16
CA HIS A 477 15.56 -9.42 9.26
C HIS A 477 14.74 -10.08 10.38
N TYR A 478 14.08 -11.20 10.08
CA TYR A 478 13.13 -11.88 10.96
C TYR A 478 13.64 -13.25 11.40
N LEU A 479 14.31 -13.95 10.49
CA LEU A 479 14.90 -15.26 10.74
C LEU A 479 16.33 -15.17 11.25
N SER A 480 16.66 -16.06 12.18
CA SER A 480 18.05 -16.34 12.53
C SER A 480 18.81 -16.83 11.30
N GLN A 481 20.13 -16.60 11.28
CA GLN A 481 21.03 -17.20 10.31
C GLN A 481 20.79 -18.70 10.17
N ARG A 482 20.79 -19.20 8.93
CA ARG A 482 20.69 -20.64 8.67
C ARG A 482 21.94 -21.34 9.18
N ARG A 483 21.73 -22.42 9.92
CA ARG A 483 22.79 -23.17 10.60
C ARG A 483 22.71 -24.62 10.17
N PHE A 484 23.84 -25.19 9.80
CA PHE A 484 23.96 -26.57 9.38
C PHE A 484 24.90 -27.29 10.35
N LEU A 485 24.43 -28.37 10.93
CA LEU A 485 25.20 -29.21 11.83
C LEU A 485 25.96 -30.24 10.99
N VAL A 486 27.25 -30.36 11.24
CA VAL A 486 28.11 -31.38 10.64
C VAL A 486 28.67 -32.24 11.76
N LEU A 487 28.18 -33.47 11.85
CA LEU A 487 28.68 -34.48 12.77
C LEU A 487 29.89 -35.20 12.15
N THR A 488 30.97 -35.29 12.89
CA THR A 488 32.18 -36.05 12.54
C THR A 488 32.46 -37.09 13.62
N LEU A 489 33.36 -38.03 13.34
CA LEU A 489 33.81 -39.02 14.35
C LEU A 489 34.44 -38.42 15.61
N THR A 490 34.84 -37.14 15.59
CA THR A 490 35.50 -36.48 16.72
C THR A 490 34.61 -35.45 17.44
N GLY A 491 33.53 -35.01 16.81
CA GLY A 491 32.73 -33.89 17.31
C GLY A 491 31.76 -33.34 16.29
N VAL A 492 31.00 -32.33 16.72
CA VAL A 492 30.06 -31.58 15.89
C VAL A 492 30.57 -30.16 15.70
N TYR A 493 30.53 -29.66 14.48
CA TYR A 493 30.67 -28.22 14.22
C TYR A 493 29.47 -27.70 13.45
N THR A 494 29.27 -26.40 13.52
CA THR A 494 28.16 -25.71 12.84
C THR A 494 28.71 -24.87 11.71
N ILE A 495 28.10 -24.99 10.53
CA ILE A 495 28.30 -24.09 9.40
C ILE A 495 27.16 -23.06 9.44
N GLN A 496 27.51 -21.78 9.51
CA GLN A 496 26.56 -20.67 9.52
C GLN A 496 26.59 -19.99 8.16
N LYS A 497 25.43 -19.91 7.49
CA LYS A 497 25.30 -19.09 6.29
C LYS A 497 25.14 -17.62 6.70
N GLN A 498 26.04 -16.76 6.24
CA GLN A 498 26.02 -15.33 6.49
C GLN A 498 24.85 -14.71 5.71
N ARG A 499 24.11 -13.79 6.35
CA ARG A 499 23.04 -13.03 5.67
C ARG A 499 23.66 -12.03 4.69
N PRO A 500 22.93 -11.54 3.68
CA PRO A 500 23.41 -10.48 2.80
C PRO A 500 23.99 -9.26 3.54
N ILE A 501 23.36 -8.82 4.63
CA ILE A 501 23.89 -7.75 5.48
C ILE A 501 25.19 -8.11 6.21
N ASP A 502 25.38 -9.36 6.61
CA ASP A 502 26.60 -9.81 7.31
C ASP A 502 27.79 -9.88 6.34
N VAL A 503 27.54 -10.36 5.11
CA VAL A 503 28.52 -10.34 4.01
C VAL A 503 28.90 -8.90 3.68
N MET A 504 27.91 -8.01 3.52
CA MET A 504 28.16 -6.58 3.27
C MET A 504 28.96 -5.93 4.42
N LYS A 505 28.62 -6.24 5.67
CA LYS A 505 29.38 -5.78 6.84
C LYS A 505 30.84 -6.21 6.77
N SER A 506 31.11 -7.47 6.40
CA SER A 506 32.49 -7.99 6.24
C SER A 506 33.25 -7.22 5.16
N VAL A 507 32.61 -7.02 3.99
CA VAL A 507 33.19 -6.26 2.87
C VAL A 507 33.55 -4.83 3.30
N LEU A 508 32.62 -4.11 3.94
CA LEU A 508 32.84 -2.74 4.39
C LEU A 508 33.86 -2.62 5.53
N SER A 509 33.98 -3.63 6.39
CA SER A 509 34.96 -3.60 7.48
C SER A 509 36.42 -3.67 6.98
N HIS A 510 36.64 -4.20 5.77
CA HIS A 510 37.97 -4.32 5.15
C HIS A 510 38.22 -3.28 4.05
N HIS A 511 37.18 -2.64 3.51
CA HIS A 511 37.32 -1.54 2.55
C HIS A 511 37.33 -0.17 3.25
N MET A 512 38.44 0.55 3.12
CA MET A 512 38.64 1.88 3.71
C MET A 512 38.07 3.04 2.85
N GLY A 513 37.44 2.75 1.71
CA GLY A 513 36.87 3.72 0.76
C GLY A 513 35.36 3.56 0.56
N LEU A 514 34.77 4.39 -0.30
CA LEU A 514 33.35 4.28 -0.67
C LEU A 514 33.06 2.95 -1.36
N TYR A 515 31.95 2.33 -1.01
CA TYR A 515 31.45 1.15 -1.71
C TYR A 515 30.71 1.59 -2.99
N PRO A 516 31.12 1.12 -4.19
CA PRO A 516 30.42 1.42 -5.42
C PRO A 516 29.07 0.68 -5.47
N ILE A 517 27.96 1.44 -5.45
CA ILE A 517 26.62 0.87 -5.59
C ILE A 517 26.39 0.46 -7.06
N HIS A 518 26.41 -0.84 -7.34
CA HIS A 518 26.21 -1.37 -8.69
C HIS A 518 24.72 -1.60 -8.99
N SER A 519 23.94 -2.02 -7.99
CA SER A 519 22.52 -2.32 -8.13
C SER A 519 21.63 -1.64 -7.08
N ALA A 520 20.32 -1.57 -7.33
CA ALA A 520 19.34 -1.16 -6.31
C ALA A 520 19.31 -2.14 -5.10
N ASN A 521 19.66 -3.41 -5.31
CA ASN A 521 19.79 -4.40 -4.24
C ASN A 521 20.97 -4.11 -3.32
N ASP A 522 22.07 -3.58 -3.85
CA ASP A 522 23.24 -3.17 -3.05
C ASP A 522 22.85 -1.99 -2.15
N ALA A 523 22.19 -0.98 -2.72
CA ALA A 523 21.66 0.15 -1.97
C ALA A 523 20.71 -0.30 -0.85
N ALA A 524 19.76 -1.20 -1.17
CA ALA A 524 18.84 -1.75 -0.18
C ALA A 524 19.56 -2.52 0.96
N THR A 525 20.63 -3.24 0.64
CA THR A 525 21.42 -4.01 1.62
C THR A 525 22.24 -3.09 2.51
N LEU A 526 22.84 -2.03 1.95
CA LEU A 526 23.53 -0.97 2.72
C LEU A 526 22.57 -0.24 3.67
N LEU A 527 21.38 0.14 3.19
CA LEU A 527 20.34 0.77 4.02
C LEU A 527 19.91 -0.14 5.16
N SER A 528 19.68 -1.42 4.84
CA SER A 528 19.31 -2.42 5.86
C SER A 528 20.41 -2.60 6.91
N LEU A 529 21.69 -2.55 6.50
CA LEU A 529 22.83 -2.63 7.40
C LEU A 529 22.90 -1.42 8.34
N ILE A 530 22.67 -0.20 7.85
CA ILE A 530 22.63 1.04 8.65
C ILE A 530 21.53 0.98 9.72
N CYS A 531 20.46 0.23 9.45
CA CYS A 531 19.37 0.00 10.38
C CYS A 531 19.68 -1.08 11.44
N GLU A 532 20.84 -1.74 11.44
CA GLU A 532 21.22 -2.70 12.49
C GLU A 532 21.66 -2.01 13.78
N GLU A 533 21.39 -2.63 14.94
CA GLU A 533 21.60 -2.01 16.27
C GLU A 533 23.06 -2.01 16.69
N ALA A 534 23.73 -3.14 16.49
CA ALA A 534 25.13 -3.33 16.80
C ALA A 534 26.00 -3.23 15.52
N LEU A 535 26.08 -2.03 14.95
CA LEU A 535 26.98 -1.73 13.84
C LEU A 535 28.17 -0.88 14.31
N ASP A 536 29.38 -1.25 13.91
CA ASP A 536 30.59 -0.45 14.14
C ASP A 536 30.43 0.93 13.48
N ASP A 537 30.72 2.00 14.23
CA ASP A 537 30.63 3.39 13.76
C ASP A 537 31.45 3.63 12.48
N LYS A 538 32.59 2.95 12.33
CA LYS A 538 33.40 3.02 11.09
C LYS A 538 32.62 2.47 9.90
N VAL A 539 32.05 1.28 10.05
CA VAL A 539 31.26 0.62 8.99
C VAL A 539 30.01 1.43 8.68
N LYS A 540 29.33 1.96 9.70
CA LYS A 540 28.15 2.81 9.54
C LYS A 540 28.47 4.09 8.76
N LYS A 541 29.62 4.72 9.05
CA LYS A 541 30.09 5.92 8.34
C LYS A 541 30.41 5.61 6.87
N VAL A 542 31.12 4.51 6.60
CA VAL A 542 31.44 4.10 5.23
C VAL A 542 30.15 3.76 4.45
N ALA A 543 29.23 2.99 5.04
CA ALA A 543 27.94 2.67 4.44
C ALA A 543 27.13 3.94 4.13
N GLY A 544 27.02 4.86 5.09
CA GLY A 544 26.30 6.12 4.92
C GLY A 544 26.91 7.00 3.83
N ASN A 545 28.23 7.21 3.86
CA ASN A 545 28.92 7.99 2.83
C ASN A 545 28.78 7.38 1.43
N SER A 546 28.78 6.05 1.32
CA SER A 546 28.57 5.33 0.04
C SER A 546 27.17 5.59 -0.55
N ILE A 547 26.18 5.88 0.31
CA ILE A 547 24.84 6.27 -0.12
C ILE A 547 24.78 7.77 -0.46
N PHE A 548 25.57 8.64 0.19
CA PHE A 548 25.50 10.08 -0.04
C PHE A 548 26.33 10.61 -1.22
N GLU A 549 27.47 10.00 -1.56
CA GLU A 549 28.50 10.66 -2.40
C GLU A 549 28.44 10.37 -3.93
N LEU A 550 27.40 9.73 -4.48
CA LEU A 550 27.41 9.26 -5.88
C LEU A 550 26.41 9.97 -6.82
N SER A 551 26.80 10.09 -8.10
CA SER A 551 26.22 10.94 -9.16
C SER A 551 24.72 10.70 -9.50
N ARG A 552 24.13 11.56 -10.33
CA ARG A 552 22.70 11.52 -10.75
C ARG A 552 22.16 10.13 -11.16
N THR A 553 22.95 9.30 -11.83
CA THR A 553 22.54 7.92 -12.21
C THR A 553 22.46 6.97 -11.02
N HIS A 554 23.18 7.24 -9.92
CA HIS A 554 23.10 6.50 -8.67
C HIS A 554 21.90 6.92 -7.80
N GLN A 555 21.38 8.14 -7.95
CA GLN A 555 20.23 8.64 -7.17
C GLN A 555 18.96 7.81 -7.41
N LEU A 556 18.64 7.47 -8.67
CA LEU A 556 17.49 6.60 -8.97
C LEU A 556 17.67 5.18 -8.40
N ARG A 557 18.90 4.65 -8.40
CA ARG A 557 19.21 3.33 -7.80
C ARG A 557 19.07 3.36 -6.28
N GLN A 558 19.42 4.47 -5.64
CA GLN A 558 19.26 4.66 -4.20
C GLN A 558 17.79 4.77 -3.80
N LEU A 559 16.96 5.50 -4.56
CA LEU A 559 15.51 5.56 -4.33
C LEU A 559 14.84 4.20 -4.54
N LYS A 560 15.18 3.49 -5.62
CA LYS A 560 14.75 2.09 -5.82
C LYS A 560 15.22 1.20 -4.68
N GLY A 561 16.46 1.38 -4.22
CA GLY A 561 17.02 0.67 -3.08
C GLY A 561 16.30 0.96 -1.77
N LEU A 562 15.86 2.20 -1.54
CA LEU A 562 15.03 2.58 -0.40
C LEU A 562 13.68 1.90 -0.45
N ALA A 563 12.99 1.92 -1.60
CA ALA A 563 11.73 1.21 -1.78
C ALA A 563 11.87 -0.30 -1.54
N ILE A 564 12.95 -0.92 -2.05
CA ILE A 564 13.25 -2.34 -1.81
C ILE A 564 13.56 -2.60 -0.33
N CYS A 565 14.31 -1.72 0.35
CA CYS A 565 14.62 -1.84 1.77
C CYS A 565 13.36 -1.75 2.63
N ILE A 566 12.50 -0.74 2.39
CA ILE A 566 11.20 -0.61 3.05
C ILE A 566 10.40 -1.90 2.84
N LYS A 567 10.22 -2.34 1.59
CA LYS A 567 9.51 -3.59 1.26
C LYS A 567 10.09 -4.78 2.03
N ARG A 568 11.41 -4.99 2.04
CA ARG A 568 12.04 -6.11 2.79
C ARG A 568 11.77 -6.06 4.29
N LEU A 569 11.74 -4.87 4.89
CA LEU A 569 11.51 -4.65 6.32
C LEU A 569 10.04 -4.75 6.74
N ILE A 570 9.09 -4.75 5.81
CA ILE A 570 7.64 -4.81 6.13
C ILE A 570 6.89 -5.94 5.43
N HIS A 571 7.50 -6.62 4.44
CA HIS A 571 6.81 -7.60 3.60
C HIS A 571 6.08 -8.70 4.40
N PRO A 572 6.68 -9.30 5.44
CA PRO A 572 5.97 -10.25 6.31
C PRO A 572 4.73 -9.70 7.02
N ILE A 573 4.68 -8.39 7.22
CA ILE A 573 3.68 -7.69 8.03
C ILE A 573 2.58 -7.08 7.16
N LEU A 574 2.88 -6.70 5.91
CA LEU A 574 1.94 -6.05 4.99
C LEU A 574 0.63 -6.82 4.83
N ARG A 575 0.70 -8.16 4.78
CA ARG A 575 -0.48 -9.03 4.63
C ARG A 575 -1.20 -9.36 5.94
N THR A 576 -0.66 -8.94 7.07
CA THR A 576 -1.28 -9.17 8.39
C THR A 576 -2.28 -8.07 8.71
N SER A 577 -3.28 -8.40 9.52
CA SER A 577 -4.23 -7.43 10.06
C SER A 577 -3.61 -6.61 11.18
N LEU A 578 -4.13 -5.40 11.42
CA LEU A 578 -3.69 -4.56 12.56
C LEU A 578 -3.89 -5.26 13.91
N VAL A 579 -4.96 -6.04 14.04
CA VAL A 579 -5.37 -6.77 15.24
C VAL A 579 -5.88 -8.16 14.82
N TRP A 580 -5.56 -9.19 15.60
CA TRP A 580 -6.12 -10.53 15.39
C TRP A 580 -7.16 -10.85 16.46
N VAL A 581 -8.35 -11.24 16.01
CA VAL A 581 -9.50 -11.59 16.85
C VAL A 581 -9.88 -13.05 16.56
N PRO A 582 -9.78 -13.96 17.54
CA PRO A 582 -10.28 -15.34 17.37
C PRO A 582 -11.77 -15.35 17.00
N SER A 583 -12.21 -16.32 16.20
CA SER A 583 -13.63 -16.46 15.80
C SER A 583 -14.57 -16.54 17.01
N ASP A 584 -14.11 -17.19 18.07
CA ASP A 584 -14.90 -17.50 19.25
C ASP A 584 -14.70 -16.46 20.38
N ALA A 585 -13.93 -15.40 20.11
CA ALA A 585 -13.66 -14.37 21.10
C ALA A 585 -14.89 -13.51 21.39
N THR A 586 -15.29 -13.46 22.66
CA THR A 586 -16.36 -12.59 23.17
C THR A 586 -15.84 -11.36 23.90
N SER A 587 -14.53 -11.33 24.23
CA SER A 587 -13.91 -10.30 25.05
C SER A 587 -12.64 -9.73 24.40
N SER A 588 -12.35 -8.45 24.67
CA SER A 588 -11.09 -7.79 24.23
C SER A 588 -9.85 -8.37 24.92
N ALA A 589 -10.01 -9.09 26.04
CA ALA A 589 -8.93 -9.83 26.68
C ALA A 589 -8.38 -10.98 25.81
N CYS A 590 -9.16 -11.46 24.84
CA CYS A 590 -8.76 -12.53 23.92
C CYS A 590 -7.98 -12.03 22.69
N LEU A 591 -7.71 -10.73 22.58
CA LEU A 591 -6.91 -10.18 21.49
C LEU A 591 -5.51 -10.78 21.47
N VAL A 592 -5.07 -11.23 20.30
CA VAL A 592 -3.71 -11.72 20.12
C VAL A 592 -2.94 -10.76 19.24
N ARG A 593 -1.71 -10.46 19.67
CA ARG A 593 -0.78 -9.67 18.87
C ARG A 593 -0.42 -10.43 17.59
N PRO A 594 -0.50 -9.79 16.41
CA PRO A 594 -0.05 -10.41 15.16
C PRO A 594 1.45 -10.76 15.19
N LEU A 595 2.24 -9.94 15.88
CA LEU A 595 3.70 -10.10 16.05
C LEU A 595 4.06 -10.38 17.51
N LEU A 596 5.07 -11.22 17.76
CA LEU A 596 5.63 -11.32 19.11
C LEU A 596 6.25 -9.96 19.50
N PRO A 597 6.22 -9.57 20.79
CA PRO A 597 6.75 -8.26 21.22
C PRO A 597 8.20 -7.99 20.79
N ALA A 598 9.05 -9.02 20.81
CA ALA A 598 10.45 -8.91 20.37
C ALA A 598 10.57 -8.63 18.86
N GLU A 599 9.76 -9.32 18.04
CA GLU A 599 9.74 -9.14 16.58
C GLU A 599 9.19 -7.76 16.21
N HIS A 600 8.11 -7.34 16.88
CA HIS A 600 7.52 -6.02 16.71
C HIS A 600 8.55 -4.92 16.97
N ASN A 601 9.21 -4.96 18.14
CA ASN A 601 10.20 -3.97 18.53
C ASN A 601 11.41 -3.96 17.58
N LEU A 602 11.85 -5.14 17.13
CA LEU A 602 12.94 -5.26 16.17
C LEU A 602 12.60 -4.52 14.87
N VAL A 603 11.45 -4.79 14.26
CA VAL A 603 11.05 -4.14 12.99
C VAL A 603 10.82 -2.65 13.18
N LEU A 604 10.06 -2.27 14.22
CA LEU A 604 9.76 -0.87 14.52
C LEU A 604 11.04 -0.05 14.71
N SER A 605 12.02 -0.57 15.45
CA SER A 605 13.31 0.10 15.65
C SER A 605 14.11 0.26 14.34
N LYS A 606 14.02 -0.71 13.41
CA LYS A 606 14.69 -0.62 12.10
C LYS A 606 14.03 0.43 11.22
N LEU A 607 12.71 0.48 11.17
CA LEU A 607 11.97 1.50 10.40
C LEU A 607 12.22 2.91 10.94
N ILE A 608 12.23 3.09 12.26
CA ILE A 608 12.55 4.38 12.89
C ILE A 608 13.96 4.83 12.50
N ARG A 609 14.95 3.93 12.58
CA ARG A 609 16.33 4.25 12.17
C ARG A 609 16.46 4.56 10.69
N LEU A 610 15.73 3.85 9.84
CA LEU A 610 15.67 4.14 8.41
C LEU A 610 15.11 5.54 8.16
N ARG A 611 14.02 5.90 8.84
CA ARG A 611 13.38 7.22 8.74
C ARG A 611 14.34 8.32 9.19
N ASP A 612 14.99 8.14 10.33
CA ASP A 612 15.93 9.12 10.87
C ASP A 612 17.16 9.28 9.95
N PHE A 613 17.59 8.18 9.29
CA PHE A 613 18.64 8.23 8.26
C PHE A 613 18.19 8.99 7.01
N CYS A 614 16.98 8.73 6.48
CA CYS A 614 16.41 9.42 5.32
C CYS A 614 16.23 10.93 5.56
N ARG A 615 15.84 11.32 6.78
CA ARG A 615 15.67 12.72 7.19
C ARG A 615 16.96 13.45 7.53
N SER A 616 18.10 12.75 7.55
CA SER A 616 19.39 13.38 7.83
C SER A 616 19.75 14.39 6.73
N SER A 617 20.33 15.54 7.12
CA SER A 617 20.65 16.66 6.22
C SER A 617 21.63 16.31 5.09
N ARG A 618 22.25 15.13 5.14
CA ARG A 618 23.15 14.62 4.10
C ARG A 618 22.42 13.94 2.95
N TRP A 619 21.14 13.57 3.11
CA TRP A 619 20.30 12.99 2.05
C TRP A 619 19.39 14.07 1.41
N SER A 620 19.95 14.99 0.64
CA SER A 620 19.18 16.01 -0.11
C SER A 620 19.16 15.66 -1.60
N CYS A 621 17.98 15.54 -2.24
CA CYS A 621 17.88 15.14 -3.64
C CYS A 621 17.16 16.18 -4.52
N THR A 622 17.89 17.21 -4.91
CA THR A 622 17.37 18.44 -5.55
C THR A 622 16.44 18.26 -6.77
N ASP A 623 16.47 17.12 -7.47
CA ASP A 623 15.64 16.84 -8.65
C ASP A 623 14.60 15.69 -8.44
N THR A 624 14.67 14.90 -7.35
CA THR A 624 13.73 13.76 -7.08
C THR A 624 13.13 13.77 -5.66
N ASP A 625 13.16 14.93 -4.99
CA ASP A 625 12.62 15.11 -3.64
C ASP A 625 11.15 14.67 -3.52
N ALA A 626 10.35 14.72 -4.59
CA ALA A 626 8.96 14.24 -4.59
C ALA A 626 8.86 12.71 -4.41
N GLU A 627 9.70 11.92 -5.09
CA GLU A 627 9.69 10.46 -4.94
C GLU A 627 10.23 10.03 -3.57
N LYS A 628 11.25 10.75 -3.09
CA LYS A 628 11.78 10.58 -1.73
C LYS A 628 10.70 10.85 -0.68
N TYR A 629 9.98 11.96 -0.81
CA TYR A 629 8.89 12.34 0.09
C TYR A 629 7.78 11.28 0.13
N ASN A 630 7.41 10.72 -1.03
CA ASN A 630 6.44 9.63 -1.10
C ASN A 630 6.89 8.39 -0.34
N LEU A 631 8.16 8.00 -0.45
CA LEU A 631 8.71 6.84 0.28
C LEU A 631 8.83 7.12 1.78
N GLU A 632 9.17 8.35 2.19
CA GLU A 632 9.16 8.75 3.60
C GLU A 632 7.75 8.70 4.18
N ALA A 633 6.73 9.15 3.44
CA ALA A 633 5.32 9.05 3.85
C ALA A 633 4.86 7.59 4.01
N VAL A 634 5.24 6.71 3.09
CA VAL A 634 4.97 5.25 3.21
C VAL A 634 5.66 4.68 4.45
N LEU A 635 6.90 5.09 4.73
CA LEU A 635 7.65 4.65 5.90
C LEU A 635 6.98 5.13 7.21
N ASP A 636 6.54 6.38 7.27
CA ASP A 636 5.80 6.92 8.42
C ASP A 636 4.47 6.17 8.62
N ALA A 637 3.71 5.92 7.55
CA ALA A 637 2.46 5.15 7.62
C ALA A 637 2.69 3.72 8.16
N CYS A 638 3.78 3.06 7.77
CA CYS A 638 4.15 1.76 8.32
C CYS A 638 4.45 1.81 9.82
N ILE A 639 5.20 2.83 10.26
CA ILE A 639 5.55 3.05 11.67
C ILE A 639 4.28 3.33 12.48
N GLU A 640 3.38 4.18 11.98
CA GLU A 640 2.10 4.48 12.63
C GLU A 640 1.21 3.25 12.75
N CYS A 641 1.11 2.41 11.70
CA CYS A 641 0.36 1.15 11.75
C CYS A 641 0.89 0.20 12.84
N LEU A 642 2.21 0.05 12.96
CA LEU A 642 2.82 -0.77 14.00
C LEU A 642 2.55 -0.20 15.39
N HIS A 643 2.75 1.10 15.59
CA HIS A 643 2.40 1.75 16.85
C HIS A 643 0.92 1.57 17.20
N LEU A 644 0.02 1.70 16.24
CA LEU A 644 -1.41 1.52 16.43
C LEU A 644 -1.73 0.10 16.90
N SER A 645 -1.16 -0.91 16.24
CA SER A 645 -1.32 -2.31 16.63
C SER A 645 -0.83 -2.58 18.06
N ASP A 646 0.33 -2.06 18.46
CA ASP A 646 0.86 -2.25 19.81
C ASP A 646 0.05 -1.51 20.87
N VAL A 647 -0.37 -0.27 20.61
CA VAL A 647 -1.21 0.52 21.52
C VAL A 647 -2.52 -0.21 21.78
N LEU A 648 -3.27 -0.59 20.73
CA LEU A 648 -4.55 -1.29 20.88
C LEU A 648 -4.38 -2.59 21.67
N ASN A 649 -3.42 -3.44 21.32
CA ASN A 649 -3.19 -4.70 22.01
C ASN A 649 -2.75 -4.50 23.47
N ARG A 650 -1.96 -3.46 23.78
CA ARG A 650 -1.43 -3.22 25.12
C ARG A 650 -2.48 -2.70 26.10
N TYR A 651 -3.38 -1.84 25.64
CA TYR A 651 -4.39 -1.23 26.51
C TYR A 651 -5.69 -2.06 26.54
N LEU A 652 -6.25 -2.43 25.38
CA LEU A 652 -7.57 -3.09 25.33
C LEU A 652 -7.60 -4.48 25.99
N THR A 653 -6.47 -5.18 26.06
CA THR A 653 -6.36 -6.46 26.78
C THR A 653 -6.36 -6.32 28.30
N ARG A 654 -6.17 -5.10 28.81
CA ARG A 654 -6.08 -4.79 30.25
C ARG A 654 -7.28 -4.02 30.78
N MET A 655 -8.15 -3.54 29.90
CA MET A 655 -9.34 -2.77 30.29
C MET A 655 -10.46 -3.70 30.76
N VAL A 656 -11.21 -3.22 31.74
CA VAL A 656 -12.45 -3.83 32.22
C VAL A 656 -13.61 -2.97 31.72
N LEU A 657 -14.38 -3.51 30.78
CA LEU A 657 -15.50 -2.82 30.13
C LEU A 657 -16.84 -3.44 30.56
N SER A 658 -17.93 -2.69 30.47
CA SER A 658 -19.26 -3.27 30.64
C SER A 658 -19.60 -4.21 29.47
N GLU A 659 -20.48 -5.19 29.70
CA GLU A 659 -20.86 -6.19 28.69
C GLU A 659 -21.40 -5.57 27.39
N SER A 660 -22.16 -4.46 27.51
CA SER A 660 -22.65 -3.71 26.34
C SER A 660 -21.54 -3.02 25.55
N THR A 661 -20.58 -2.41 26.24
CA THR A 661 -19.45 -1.71 25.62
C THR A 661 -18.51 -2.72 24.98
N GLU A 662 -18.28 -3.86 25.62
CA GLU A 662 -17.43 -4.93 25.10
C GLU A 662 -18.02 -5.57 23.83
N LEU A 663 -19.35 -5.78 23.78
CA LEU A 663 -20.02 -6.25 22.57
C LEU A 663 -19.83 -5.29 21.39
N GLN A 664 -19.93 -3.97 21.64
CA GLN A 664 -19.74 -2.95 20.61
C GLN A 664 -18.28 -2.86 20.17
N LEU A 665 -17.35 -2.86 21.13
CA LEU A 665 -15.91 -2.88 20.88
C LEU A 665 -15.51 -4.08 20.01
N MET A 666 -16.03 -5.27 20.32
CA MET A 666 -15.72 -6.48 19.55
C MET A 666 -16.27 -6.45 18.12
N LYS A 667 -17.36 -5.72 17.84
CA LYS A 667 -17.81 -5.48 16.45
C LYS A 667 -16.80 -4.58 15.71
N THR A 668 -16.36 -3.50 16.35
CA THR A 668 -15.37 -2.58 15.78
C THR A 668 -14.02 -3.27 15.56
N LEU A 669 -13.56 -4.09 16.50
CA LEU A 669 -12.32 -4.86 16.38
C LEU A 669 -12.38 -5.90 15.26
N ARG A 670 -13.53 -6.54 15.03
CA ARG A 670 -13.71 -7.45 13.88
C ARG A 670 -13.65 -6.71 12.55
N ALA A 671 -14.21 -5.50 12.47
CA ALA A 671 -14.09 -4.66 11.28
C ALA A 671 -12.62 -4.27 11.01
N LEU A 672 -11.86 -3.92 12.05
CA LEU A 672 -10.42 -3.66 11.94
C LEU A 672 -9.61 -4.90 11.56
N ALA A 673 -9.97 -6.07 12.09
CA ALA A 673 -9.28 -7.33 11.80
C ALA A 673 -9.45 -7.79 10.34
N ALA A 674 -10.45 -7.29 9.63
CA ALA A 674 -10.68 -7.59 8.21
C ALA A 674 -9.74 -6.84 7.26
N LEU A 675 -9.07 -5.78 7.72
CA LEU A 675 -8.20 -4.93 6.90
C LEU A 675 -6.73 -5.35 7.07
N SER A 676 -5.97 -5.35 5.97
CA SER A 676 -4.53 -5.60 5.99
C SER A 676 -3.76 -4.29 6.07
N ILE A 677 -2.54 -4.33 6.61
CA ILE A 677 -1.67 -3.14 6.65
C ILE A 677 -1.38 -2.63 5.23
N GLU A 678 -1.25 -3.52 4.26
CA GLU A 678 -1.10 -3.17 2.84
C GLU A 678 -2.29 -2.37 2.31
N SER A 679 -3.52 -2.82 2.60
CA SER A 679 -4.72 -2.14 2.11
C SER A 679 -4.87 -0.76 2.74
N ILE A 680 -4.53 -0.61 4.02
CA ILE A 680 -4.56 0.66 4.75
C ILE A 680 -3.59 1.69 4.16
N ILE A 681 -2.38 1.26 3.77
CA ILE A 681 -1.37 2.15 3.20
C ILE A 681 -1.73 2.55 1.75
N GLN A 682 -2.38 1.68 0.99
CA GLN A 682 -2.69 1.92 -0.42
C GLN A 682 -4.05 2.58 -0.66
N SER A 683 -5.05 2.31 0.20
CA SER A 683 -6.45 2.73 0.04
C SER A 683 -6.81 3.85 1.01
N GLN A 684 -7.15 5.03 0.47
CA GLN A 684 -7.68 6.13 1.27
C GLN A 684 -9.02 5.77 1.94
N ALA A 685 -9.82 4.87 1.35
CA ALA A 685 -11.07 4.41 1.93
C ALA A 685 -10.81 3.57 3.20
N ASP A 686 -9.85 2.65 3.14
CA ASP A 686 -9.48 1.77 4.26
C ASP A 686 -8.86 2.59 5.39
N HIS A 687 -8.01 3.57 5.06
CA HIS A 687 -7.49 4.54 6.03
C HIS A 687 -8.60 5.27 6.79
N LYS A 688 -9.64 5.74 6.07
CA LYS A 688 -10.82 6.37 6.67
C LYS A 688 -11.60 5.41 7.57
N ILE A 689 -11.74 4.15 7.17
CA ILE A 689 -12.40 3.12 8.00
C ILE A 689 -11.63 2.89 9.30
N VAL A 690 -10.30 2.73 9.22
CA VAL A 690 -9.46 2.58 10.41
C VAL A 690 -9.61 3.79 11.33
N LYS A 691 -9.45 5.00 10.78
CA LYS A 691 -9.63 6.24 11.54
C LYS A 691 -10.98 6.32 12.26
N ALA A 692 -12.08 5.97 11.57
CA ALA A 692 -13.41 5.93 12.16
C ALA A 692 -13.55 4.86 13.26
N CYS A 693 -12.94 3.69 13.07
CA CYS A 693 -12.91 2.63 14.07
C CYS A 693 -12.11 3.03 15.31
N ILE A 694 -10.94 3.68 15.15
CA ILE A 694 -10.14 4.15 16.29
C ILE A 694 -10.90 5.22 17.07
N ALA A 695 -11.58 6.16 16.39
CA ALA A 695 -12.44 7.14 17.05
C ALA A 695 -13.59 6.47 17.82
N GLN A 696 -14.18 5.39 17.28
CA GLN A 696 -15.21 4.61 17.97
C GLN A 696 -14.65 3.88 19.20
N ILE A 697 -13.50 3.22 19.09
CA ILE A 697 -12.84 2.53 20.22
C ILE A 697 -12.52 3.51 21.34
N ALA A 698 -11.97 4.68 20.98
CA ALA A 698 -11.68 5.76 21.91
C ALA A 698 -12.93 6.23 22.66
N PHE A 699 -14.03 6.45 21.93
CA PHE A 699 -15.31 6.83 22.50
C PHE A 699 -15.84 5.75 23.44
N ASP A 700 -15.94 4.50 23.00
CA ASP A 700 -16.41 3.37 23.79
C ASP A 700 -15.64 3.26 25.12
N CYS A 701 -14.31 3.36 25.05
CA CYS A 701 -13.41 3.33 26.21
C CYS A 701 -13.56 4.56 27.15
N SER A 702 -13.97 5.71 26.62
CA SER A 702 -14.13 6.96 27.40
C SER A 702 -15.42 7.00 28.21
N THR A 703 -16.44 6.25 27.80
CA THR A 703 -17.72 6.17 28.51
C THR A 703 -17.60 5.40 29.84
N GLU A 704 -16.58 4.55 29.97
CA GLU A 704 -16.36 3.71 31.14
C GLU A 704 -15.60 4.47 32.24
N LYS A 705 -16.21 4.58 33.43
CA LYS A 705 -15.63 5.35 34.55
C LYS A 705 -14.52 4.62 35.30
N GLN A 706 -14.49 3.29 35.24
CA GLN A 706 -13.58 2.48 36.06
C GLN A 706 -12.12 2.60 35.63
N ASP A 707 -11.85 2.71 34.32
CA ASP A 707 -10.50 2.70 33.74
C ASP A 707 -10.07 4.02 33.08
N LYS A 708 -10.67 5.15 33.50
CA LYS A 708 -10.40 6.48 32.91
C LYS A 708 -8.90 6.80 32.74
N LYS A 709 -8.06 6.45 33.73
CA LYS A 709 -6.61 6.66 33.67
C LYS A 709 -5.95 5.88 32.53
N LEU A 710 -6.39 4.64 32.29
CA LEU A 710 -5.85 3.80 31.23
C LEU A 710 -6.30 4.31 29.85
N THR A 711 -7.56 4.75 29.75
CA THR A 711 -8.11 5.41 28.56
C THR A 711 -7.32 6.68 28.24
N ASP A 712 -7.08 7.56 29.21
CA ASP A 712 -6.34 8.81 29.01
C ASP A 712 -4.90 8.55 28.51
N LEU A 713 -4.24 7.52 29.05
CA LEU A 713 -2.92 7.09 28.60
C LEU A 713 -2.92 6.55 27.16
N MET A 714 -3.88 5.69 26.82
CA MET A 714 -4.06 5.18 25.46
C MET A 714 -4.24 6.33 24.47
N MET A 715 -5.11 7.28 24.80
CA MET A 715 -5.43 8.44 23.96
C MET A 715 -4.24 9.38 23.79
N SER A 716 -3.45 9.58 24.85
CA SER A 716 -2.21 10.35 24.78
C SER A 716 -1.17 9.67 23.88
N GLU A 717 -1.05 8.34 23.93
CA GLU A 717 -0.12 7.61 23.05
C GLU A 717 -0.60 7.60 21.59
N LEU A 718 -1.90 7.40 21.34
CA LEU A 718 -2.48 7.49 20.00
C LEU A 718 -2.21 8.85 19.36
N ARG A 719 -2.40 9.94 20.12
CA ARG A 719 -2.13 11.30 19.63
C ARG A 719 -0.64 11.54 19.34
N ALA A 720 0.25 10.96 20.13
CA ALA A 720 1.68 11.15 19.99
C ALA A 720 2.31 10.29 18.88
N LYS A 721 1.80 9.06 18.69
CA LYS A 721 2.43 8.04 17.82
C LYS A 721 1.65 7.71 16.56
N CYS A 722 0.35 8.02 16.50
CA CYS A 722 -0.54 7.69 15.39
C CYS A 722 -1.41 8.88 14.95
N PRO A 723 -0.81 10.07 14.69
CA PRO A 723 -1.57 11.28 14.39
C PRO A 723 -2.41 11.19 13.11
N SER A 724 -2.06 10.33 12.15
CA SER A 724 -2.86 10.14 10.92
C SER A 724 -4.14 9.32 11.14
N PHE A 725 -4.18 8.51 12.21
CA PHE A 725 -5.29 7.60 12.53
C PHE A 725 -6.17 8.09 13.68
N PHE A 726 -5.68 9.02 14.51
CA PHE A 726 -6.42 9.49 15.67
C PHE A 726 -6.31 11.00 15.85
N SER A 727 -7.48 11.65 15.92
CA SER A 727 -7.60 13.03 16.39
C SER A 727 -8.65 13.10 17.50
N LEU A 728 -8.45 14.02 18.44
CA LEU A 728 -9.39 14.22 19.54
C LEU A 728 -10.74 14.75 19.04
N SER A 729 -10.75 15.51 17.94
CA SER A 729 -11.96 16.02 17.30
C SER A 729 -12.82 14.89 16.73
N ASP A 730 -12.24 13.83 16.16
CA ASP A 730 -13.02 12.68 15.66
C ASP A 730 -13.76 11.93 16.79
N MET A 731 -13.13 11.81 17.96
CA MET A 731 -13.78 11.20 19.13
C MET A 731 -14.90 12.11 19.67
N VAL A 732 -14.64 13.41 19.79
CA VAL A 732 -15.63 14.39 20.25
C VAL A 732 -16.83 14.44 19.30
N ALA A 733 -16.61 14.34 17.99
CA ALA A 733 -17.65 14.21 16.99
C ALA A 733 -18.60 13.03 17.29
N LYS A 734 -18.03 11.86 17.61
CA LYS A 734 -18.81 10.67 17.98
C LYS A 734 -19.61 10.87 19.26
N GLN A 735 -19.01 11.49 20.27
CA GLN A 735 -19.68 11.84 21.52
C GLN A 735 -20.89 12.75 21.27
N VAL A 736 -20.69 13.83 20.54
CA VAL A 736 -21.74 14.82 20.21
C VAL A 736 -22.90 14.16 19.47
N VAL A 737 -22.60 13.35 18.44
CA VAL A 737 -23.64 12.63 17.67
C VAL A 737 -24.40 11.65 18.55
N ALA A 738 -23.72 10.91 19.44
CA ALA A 738 -24.37 9.96 20.35
C ALA A 738 -25.31 10.68 21.34
N ASP A 739 -24.86 11.77 21.95
CA ASP A 739 -25.65 12.56 22.90
C ASP A 739 -26.90 13.17 22.24
N LEU A 740 -26.74 13.76 21.05
CA LEU A 740 -27.87 14.29 20.27
C LEU A 740 -28.83 13.19 19.81
N LYS A 741 -28.33 12.00 19.47
CA LYS A 741 -29.16 10.86 19.07
C LYS A 741 -29.99 10.32 20.25
N ALA A 742 -29.41 10.25 21.44
CA ALA A 742 -30.14 9.87 22.66
C ALA A 742 -31.29 10.86 22.96
N LEU A 743 -31.04 12.17 22.77
CA LEU A 743 -32.07 13.21 22.89
C LEU A 743 -33.15 13.08 21.81
N ALA A 744 -32.76 12.90 20.54
CA ALA A 744 -33.70 12.73 19.44
C ALA A 744 -34.60 11.49 19.60
N GLN A 745 -34.07 10.42 20.20
CA GLN A 745 -34.80 9.18 20.50
C GLN A 745 -35.65 9.26 21.78
N GLY A 746 -35.44 10.28 22.62
CA GLY A 746 -36.24 10.51 23.84
C GLY A 746 -35.90 9.55 24.97
N GLN A 747 -34.67 9.03 25.02
CA GLN A 747 -34.18 8.16 26.08
C GLN A 747 -33.97 8.91 27.41
N THR A 748 -34.02 10.24 27.39
CA THR A 748 -33.95 11.10 28.57
C THR A 748 -35.35 11.32 29.16
N HIS A 749 -35.84 10.34 29.93
CA HIS A 749 -37.16 10.37 30.60
C HIS A 749 -37.41 11.58 31.54
N ALA A 750 -36.39 12.41 31.81
CA ALA A 750 -36.44 13.52 32.79
C ALA A 750 -36.64 14.93 32.20
N ILE A 751 -36.70 15.09 30.87
CA ILE A 751 -36.73 16.41 30.23
C ILE A 751 -38.11 16.66 29.59
N SER A 752 -39.01 17.32 30.33
CA SER A 752 -40.41 17.50 29.92
C SER A 752 -40.72 18.82 29.20
N THR A 753 -39.83 19.82 29.26
CA THR A 753 -40.09 21.17 28.75
C THR A 753 -39.08 21.59 27.67
N PRO A 754 -39.50 22.33 26.62
CA PRO A 754 -38.60 22.82 25.57
C PRO A 754 -37.37 23.58 26.08
N ALA A 755 -37.53 24.39 27.14
CA ALA A 755 -36.43 25.14 27.77
C ALA A 755 -35.31 24.23 28.31
N ARG A 756 -35.66 23.16 29.02
CA ARG A 756 -34.70 22.19 29.56
C ARG A 756 -34.02 21.36 28.48
N VAL A 757 -34.70 21.10 27.35
CA VAL A 757 -34.06 20.47 26.18
C VAL A 757 -32.99 21.40 25.62
N LYS A 758 -33.30 22.70 25.48
CA LYS A 758 -32.34 23.72 25.00
C LYS A 758 -31.13 23.85 25.93
N GLU A 759 -31.33 23.83 27.25
CA GLU A 759 -30.24 23.86 28.24
C GLU A 759 -29.28 22.66 28.14
N VAL A 760 -29.73 21.50 27.66
CA VAL A 760 -28.88 20.32 27.45
C VAL A 760 -28.19 20.34 26.09
N VAL A 761 -28.86 20.85 25.05
CA VAL A 761 -28.31 20.94 23.69
C VAL A 761 -27.16 21.95 23.61
N LEU A 762 -27.26 23.09 24.28
CA LEU A 762 -26.25 24.16 24.19
C LEU A 762 -24.83 23.71 24.61
N PRO A 763 -24.61 23.06 25.78
CA PRO A 763 -23.31 22.53 26.15
C PRO A 763 -22.75 21.51 25.15
N ILE A 764 -23.59 20.67 24.56
CA ILE A 764 -23.16 19.67 23.55
C ILE A 764 -22.63 20.39 22.29
N LEU A 765 -23.32 21.44 21.84
CA LEU A 765 -22.88 22.24 20.71
C LEU A 765 -21.63 23.07 21.02
N ASP A 766 -21.47 23.56 22.25
CA ASP A 766 -20.24 24.24 22.67
C ASP A 766 -19.04 23.28 22.70
N VAL A 767 -19.23 22.03 23.13
CA VAL A 767 -18.19 20.99 23.04
C VAL A 767 -17.80 20.73 21.58
N PHE A 768 -18.77 20.65 20.68
CA PHE A 768 -18.54 20.46 19.24
C PHE A 768 -17.71 21.59 18.62
N VAL A 769 -18.04 22.84 18.96
CA VAL A 769 -17.35 24.05 18.49
C VAL A 769 -15.94 24.18 19.08
N THR A 770 -15.79 23.97 20.39
CA THR A 770 -14.51 24.17 21.10
C THR A 770 -13.42 23.18 20.71
N HIS A 771 -13.78 21.98 20.24
CA HIS A 771 -12.83 20.94 19.84
C HIS A 771 -12.50 20.95 18.34
N ASP A 772 -12.88 22.00 17.60
CA ASP A 772 -12.59 22.18 16.18
C ASP A 772 -12.93 20.92 15.34
N VAL A 773 -14.16 20.41 15.47
CA VAL A 773 -14.65 19.33 14.60
C VAL A 773 -14.99 19.90 13.22
N LEU A 774 -14.09 19.75 12.26
CA LEU A 774 -14.18 20.37 10.93
C LEU A 774 -14.76 19.47 9.83
N ASP A 775 -15.52 18.43 10.19
CA ASP A 775 -16.09 17.49 9.21
C ASP A 775 -17.53 17.89 8.83
N ALA A 776 -17.74 18.27 7.56
CA ALA A 776 -19.06 18.66 7.05
C ALA A 776 -20.07 17.50 6.98
N THR A 777 -19.60 16.25 6.90
CA THR A 777 -20.49 15.07 6.94
C THR A 777 -21.06 14.87 8.33
N VAL A 778 -20.21 15.00 9.36
CA VAL A 778 -20.63 15.01 10.76
C VAL A 778 -21.55 16.19 11.03
N LEU A 779 -21.22 17.38 10.52
CA LEU A 779 -22.08 18.56 10.64
C LEU A 779 -23.47 18.30 10.07
N THR A 780 -23.57 17.68 8.88
CA THR A 780 -24.86 17.34 8.27
C THR A 780 -25.66 16.36 9.13
N GLU A 781 -25.01 15.36 9.74
CA GLU A 781 -25.67 14.45 10.69
C GLU A 781 -26.14 15.20 11.95
N VAL A 782 -25.31 16.08 12.51
CA VAL A 782 -25.64 16.92 13.67
C VAL A 782 -26.84 17.81 13.38
N VAL A 783 -26.85 18.51 12.24
CA VAL A 783 -27.98 19.36 11.80
C VAL A 783 -29.25 18.52 11.67
N SER A 784 -29.19 17.34 11.03
CA SER A 784 -30.35 16.44 10.92
C SER A 784 -30.90 15.94 12.27
N LEU A 785 -30.03 15.83 13.28
CA LEU A 785 -30.42 15.45 14.64
C LEU A 785 -31.06 16.64 15.36
N LEU A 786 -30.50 17.84 15.21
CA LEU A 786 -31.07 19.07 15.75
C LEU A 786 -32.45 19.36 15.15
N ASP A 787 -32.65 19.13 13.86
CA ASP A 787 -33.97 19.24 13.20
C ASP A 787 -34.99 18.26 13.78
N ARG A 788 -34.58 17.00 14.02
CA ARG A 788 -35.44 16.01 14.66
C ARG A 788 -35.78 16.39 16.11
N ILE A 789 -34.83 16.94 16.86
CA ILE A 789 -35.05 17.45 18.21
C ILE A 789 -36.00 18.66 18.19
N SER A 790 -35.77 19.61 17.28
CA SER A 790 -36.61 20.78 17.03
C SER A 790 -38.05 20.39 16.73
N ALA A 791 -38.26 19.45 15.80
CA ALA A 791 -39.57 18.95 15.43
C ALA A 791 -40.27 18.19 16.57
N ARG A 792 -39.54 17.36 17.33
CA ARG A 792 -40.10 16.56 18.43
C ARG A 792 -40.51 17.40 19.64
N HIS A 793 -39.71 18.42 19.98
CA HIS A 793 -39.89 19.22 21.18
C HIS A 793 -40.48 20.62 20.90
N MET A 794 -40.85 20.92 19.65
CA MET A 794 -41.36 22.23 19.23
C MET A 794 -40.44 23.38 19.65
N LEU A 795 -39.13 23.21 19.41
CA LEU A 795 -38.07 24.11 19.84
C LEU A 795 -37.41 24.77 18.62
N ASP A 796 -37.27 26.10 18.61
CA ASP A 796 -36.47 26.78 17.59
C ASP A 796 -34.97 26.70 17.92
N LEU A 797 -34.23 25.99 17.06
CA LEU A 797 -32.78 25.80 17.12
C LEU A 797 -32.05 26.42 15.91
N ASN A 798 -32.75 27.16 15.04
CA ASN A 798 -32.20 27.67 13.80
C ASN A 798 -31.02 28.63 14.05
N ALA A 799 -31.09 29.45 15.10
CA ALA A 799 -30.01 30.37 15.45
C ALA A 799 -28.74 29.63 15.90
N GLU A 800 -28.89 28.55 16.67
CA GLU A 800 -27.80 27.70 17.13
C GLU A 800 -27.16 26.93 15.98
N ILE A 801 -27.97 26.40 15.05
CA ILE A 801 -27.49 25.73 13.82
C ILE A 801 -26.65 26.70 12.99
N VAL A 802 -27.17 27.91 12.72
CA VAL A 802 -26.44 28.94 11.97
C VAL A 802 -25.13 29.31 12.67
N ARG A 803 -25.11 29.45 14.00
CA ARG A 803 -23.88 29.75 14.77
C ARG A 803 -22.81 28.67 14.57
N VAL A 804 -23.18 27.39 14.65
CA VAL A 804 -22.24 26.27 14.50
C VAL A 804 -21.70 26.18 13.07
N CYS A 805 -22.57 26.31 12.06
CA CYS A 805 -22.17 26.27 10.65
C CYS A 805 -21.22 27.43 10.29
N LEU A 806 -21.49 28.65 10.79
CA LEU A 806 -20.61 29.81 10.57
C LEU A 806 -19.22 29.60 11.20
N HIS A 807 -19.18 29.07 12.43
CA HIS A 807 -17.92 28.80 13.11
C HIS A 807 -17.04 27.82 12.31
N ILE A 808 -17.63 26.73 11.81
CA ILE A 808 -16.91 25.71 11.05
C ILE A 808 -16.45 26.27 9.70
N SER A 809 -17.30 27.01 8.98
CA SER A 809 -16.92 27.60 7.70
C SER A 809 -15.75 28.58 7.84
N ASP A 810 -15.72 29.39 8.90
CA ASP A 810 -14.67 30.37 9.15
C ASP A 810 -13.34 29.69 9.50
N LYS A 811 -13.39 28.61 10.28
CA LYS A 811 -12.21 27.80 10.59
C LYS A 811 -11.64 27.08 9.37
N LEU A 812 -12.50 26.47 8.54
CA LEU A 812 -12.10 25.85 7.28
C LEU A 812 -11.44 26.88 6.34
N LYS A 813 -11.97 28.10 6.28
CA LYS A 813 -11.38 29.19 5.50
C LYS A 813 -10.00 29.59 6.02
N ALA A 814 -9.87 29.81 7.34
CA ALA A 814 -8.60 30.18 7.96
C ALA A 814 -7.49 29.12 7.73
N GLN A 815 -7.85 27.82 7.73
CA GLN A 815 -6.92 26.74 7.40
C GLN A 815 -6.46 26.80 5.93
N SER A 816 -7.40 26.99 5.00
CA SER A 816 -7.08 27.10 3.57
C SER A 816 -6.16 28.30 3.26
N GLU A 817 -6.34 29.43 3.96
CA GLU A 817 -5.51 30.63 3.83
C GLU A 817 -4.13 30.48 4.47
N ALA A 818 -4.03 29.80 5.62
CA ALA A 818 -2.75 29.49 6.27
C ALA A 818 -1.90 28.55 5.40
N ALA A 819 -2.52 27.53 4.81
CA ALA A 819 -1.86 26.63 3.86
C ALA A 819 -1.37 27.36 2.60
N ALA A 820 -2.07 28.41 2.16
CA ALA A 820 -1.63 29.26 1.04
C ALA A 820 -0.41 30.13 1.38
N LYS A 821 -0.30 30.64 2.62
CA LYS A 821 0.82 31.49 3.07
C LYS A 821 2.13 30.72 3.27
N PHE A 822 2.08 29.47 3.72
CA PHE A 822 3.27 28.63 3.95
C PHE A 822 4.08 28.33 2.67
N LYS A 823 3.46 28.51 1.50
CA LYS A 823 4.07 28.26 0.18
C LYS A 823 5.03 29.38 -0.28
N TYR A 824 4.95 30.57 0.33
CA TYR A 824 5.75 31.74 -0.06
C TYR A 824 7.04 31.96 0.74
N THR A 825 7.36 31.10 1.70
CA THR A 825 8.55 31.24 2.58
C THR A 825 9.65 30.19 2.35
N GLY A 826 9.59 29.42 1.26
CA GLY A 826 10.75 28.65 0.77
C GLY A 826 11.74 29.55 0.04
N PRO A 827 13.07 29.33 0.15
CA PRO A 827 14.06 30.23 -0.42
C PRO A 827 13.95 30.25 -1.94
N GLY A 828 13.56 31.41 -2.48
CA GLY A 828 13.50 31.64 -3.92
C GLY A 828 14.88 31.75 -4.54
N ARG A 829 15.06 31.12 -5.72
CA ARG A 829 15.64 31.69 -6.96
C ARG A 829 16.11 30.60 -7.94
N ASN A 830 15.36 30.36 -9.01
CA ASN A 830 15.69 30.75 -10.40
C ASN A 830 14.88 29.91 -11.39
N GLY A 831 14.36 30.60 -12.41
CA GLY A 831 13.41 30.06 -13.36
C GLY A 831 13.96 29.11 -14.42
N TYR A 832 13.01 28.73 -15.28
CA TYR A 832 13.06 27.86 -16.46
C TYR A 832 12.72 26.38 -16.24
N GLY A 833 11.43 26.09 -16.49
CA GLY A 833 10.98 25.00 -17.35
C GLY A 833 11.15 23.57 -16.86
N ALA A 834 10.09 23.00 -16.26
CA ALA A 834 9.84 21.56 -16.33
C ALA A 834 8.32 21.31 -16.25
N MET A 835 7.73 21.05 -17.43
CA MET A 835 6.40 20.48 -17.60
C MET A 835 6.38 19.02 -17.13
N SER A 836 5.18 18.59 -16.71
CA SER A 836 4.73 17.20 -16.50
C SER A 836 5.51 16.35 -15.50
N THR A 837 4.99 16.27 -14.28
CA THR A 837 4.99 15.14 -13.30
C THR A 837 4.65 15.59 -11.87
N GLY A 838 4.47 16.90 -11.64
CA GLY A 838 3.98 17.45 -10.36
C GLY A 838 2.47 17.26 -10.07
N GLU A 839 1.70 16.71 -11.01
CA GLU A 839 0.23 16.66 -10.94
C GLU A 839 -0.34 15.75 -9.84
N ARG A 840 0.43 14.79 -9.30
CA ARG A 840 -0.09 13.85 -8.31
C ARG A 840 -0.16 14.39 -6.88
N TRP A 841 0.64 15.42 -6.56
CA TRP A 841 0.64 16.09 -5.23
C TRP A 841 0.34 17.58 -5.29
N SER A 842 0.53 18.26 -6.44
CA SER A 842 -0.22 19.50 -6.68
C SER A 842 -1.73 19.21 -6.76
N GLY A 843 -2.09 18.01 -7.25
CA GLY A 843 -3.42 17.42 -7.14
C GLY A 843 -3.90 17.35 -5.70
N HIS A 844 -3.12 16.87 -4.72
CA HIS A 844 -3.55 16.80 -3.32
C HIS A 844 -3.91 18.18 -2.73
N THR A 845 -3.11 19.21 -2.99
CA THR A 845 -3.42 20.58 -2.50
C THR A 845 -4.56 21.26 -3.26
N VAL A 846 -4.76 20.94 -4.55
CA VAL A 846 -5.91 21.41 -5.34
C VAL A 846 -7.18 20.66 -4.97
N ILE A 847 -7.08 19.35 -4.69
CA ILE A 847 -8.15 18.47 -4.22
C ILE A 847 -8.52 18.82 -2.77
N GLU A 848 -7.56 19.09 -1.88
CA GLU A 848 -7.82 19.55 -0.51
C GLU A 848 -8.48 20.92 -0.52
N ARG A 849 -8.00 21.87 -1.34
CA ARG A 849 -8.68 23.16 -1.52
C ARG A 849 -10.08 22.99 -2.12
N SER A 850 -10.26 22.06 -3.05
CA SER A 850 -11.56 21.72 -3.64
C SER A 850 -12.49 21.07 -2.61
N MET A 851 -11.97 20.18 -1.76
CA MET A 851 -12.73 19.45 -0.75
C MET A 851 -13.09 20.35 0.44
N GLU A 852 -12.16 21.19 0.92
CA GLU A 852 -12.44 22.23 1.93
C GLU A 852 -13.43 23.27 1.39
N ALA A 853 -13.31 23.69 0.13
CA ALA A 853 -14.29 24.58 -0.50
C ALA A 853 -15.67 23.91 -0.61
N GLN A 854 -15.71 22.62 -0.95
CA GLN A 854 -16.95 21.85 -0.99
C GLN A 854 -17.57 21.70 0.41
N GLN A 855 -16.75 21.46 1.44
CA GLN A 855 -17.21 21.41 2.83
C GLN A 855 -17.71 22.77 3.33
N ARG A 856 -17.06 23.88 2.95
CA ARG A 856 -17.56 25.25 3.22
C ARG A 856 -18.89 25.50 2.52
N GLN A 857 -19.02 25.11 1.26
CA GLN A 857 -20.27 25.24 0.52
C GLN A 857 -21.40 24.47 1.20
N GLN A 858 -21.16 23.25 1.70
CA GLN A 858 -22.14 22.50 2.49
C GLN A 858 -22.55 23.25 3.76
N CYS A 859 -21.62 23.91 4.44
CA CYS A 859 -21.95 24.76 5.60
C CYS A 859 -22.86 25.92 5.19
N TYR A 860 -22.58 26.56 4.06
CA TYR A 860 -23.38 27.67 3.51
C TYR A 860 -24.78 27.20 3.13
N ASP A 861 -24.91 26.04 2.48
CA ASP A 861 -26.20 25.46 2.10
C ASP A 861 -27.07 25.19 3.34
N HIS A 862 -26.49 24.63 4.40
CA HIS A 862 -27.18 24.44 5.69
C HIS A 862 -27.60 25.77 6.31
N ILE A 863 -26.74 26.80 6.30
CA ILE A 863 -27.10 28.13 6.80
C ILE A 863 -28.29 28.69 6.02
N LEU A 864 -28.24 28.66 4.69
CA LEU A 864 -29.29 29.19 3.81
C LEU A 864 -30.63 28.49 4.04
N GLN A 865 -30.63 27.16 4.20
CA GLN A 865 -31.84 26.40 4.52
C GLN A 865 -32.47 26.81 5.86
N HIS A 866 -31.66 27.11 6.87
CA HIS A 866 -32.13 27.45 8.22
C HIS A 866 -32.36 28.96 8.43
N LEU A 867 -32.16 29.78 7.40
CA LEU A 867 -32.57 31.18 7.39
C LEU A 867 -34.05 31.36 7.01
N ILE A 868 -34.65 30.37 6.34
CA ILE A 868 -36.01 30.42 5.78
C ILE A 868 -36.97 29.59 6.65
N GLY A 869 -37.99 30.24 7.23
CA GLY A 869 -39.01 29.56 8.05
C GLY A 869 -40.10 28.85 7.23
N ARG A 870 -41.05 28.20 7.93
CA ARG A 870 -42.17 27.40 7.36
C ARG A 870 -43.13 28.19 6.43
N GLU A 871 -43.03 29.51 6.37
CA GLU A 871 -43.83 30.40 5.51
C GLU A 871 -42.98 31.19 4.48
N HIS A 872 -41.77 30.72 4.17
CA HIS A 872 -40.80 31.45 3.33
C HIS A 872 -40.40 32.85 3.86
N LYS A 873 -40.67 33.12 5.15
CA LYS A 873 -40.22 34.33 5.84
C LYS A 873 -38.85 34.10 6.46
N LEU A 874 -37.96 35.08 6.32
CA LEU A 874 -36.65 35.05 6.95
C LEU A 874 -36.78 35.15 8.47
N LEU A 875 -36.06 34.28 9.17
CA LEU A 875 -36.00 34.29 10.63
C LEU A 875 -35.07 35.41 11.10
N THR A 876 -35.58 36.33 11.93
CA THR A 876 -34.87 37.57 12.30
C THR A 876 -33.56 37.32 13.06
N VAL A 877 -33.56 36.38 14.01
CA VAL A 877 -32.37 36.09 14.86
C VAL A 877 -31.27 35.36 14.07
N PRO A 878 -31.55 34.26 13.35
CA PRO A 878 -30.56 33.61 12.47
C PRO A 878 -30.00 34.55 11.39
N LEU A 879 -30.86 35.38 10.78
CA LEU A 879 -30.46 36.34 9.77
C LEU A 879 -29.48 37.39 10.32
N ARG A 880 -29.74 37.90 11.54
CA ARG A 880 -28.83 38.85 12.18
C ARG A 880 -27.45 38.24 12.43
N LEU A 881 -27.40 36.99 12.91
CA LEU A 881 -26.14 36.28 13.13
C LEU A 881 -25.35 36.06 11.83
N ALA A 882 -26.02 35.69 10.74
CA ALA A 882 -25.40 35.54 9.43
C ALA A 882 -24.81 36.87 8.90
N LEU A 883 -25.52 37.98 9.10
CA LEU A 883 -25.09 39.32 8.64
C LEU A 883 -24.00 39.96 9.50
N GLU A 884 -23.79 39.48 10.74
CA GLU A 884 -22.72 39.93 11.64
C GLU A 884 -21.38 39.23 11.37
N ASN A 885 -21.34 38.24 10.47
CA ASN A 885 -20.12 37.51 10.08
C ASN A 885 -19.14 38.42 9.29
N ASP A 886 -17.83 38.18 9.44
CA ASP A 886 -16.75 38.91 8.78
C ASP A 886 -16.25 38.24 7.47
N ASN A 887 -16.74 37.04 7.14
CA ASN A 887 -16.32 36.24 6.01
C ASN A 887 -16.96 36.71 4.69
N GLU A 888 -16.17 37.43 3.89
CA GLU A 888 -16.59 38.00 2.60
C GLU A 888 -17.08 36.95 1.59
N GLU A 889 -16.51 35.74 1.59
CA GLU A 889 -16.90 34.64 0.67
C GLU A 889 -18.32 34.19 0.99
N PHE A 890 -18.61 33.93 2.27
CA PHE A 890 -19.96 33.58 2.73
C PHE A 890 -20.96 34.71 2.47
N LEU A 891 -20.61 35.95 2.83
CA LEU A 891 -21.49 37.11 2.62
C LEU A 891 -21.83 37.29 1.14
N THR A 892 -20.86 37.05 0.24
CA THR A 892 -21.08 37.06 -1.21
C THR A 892 -22.10 35.99 -1.60
N THR A 893 -21.93 34.74 -1.15
CA THR A 893 -22.90 33.64 -1.42
C THR A 893 -24.29 33.96 -0.87
N LEU A 894 -24.37 34.54 0.34
CA LEU A 894 -25.61 34.98 0.95
C LEU A 894 -26.29 36.06 0.10
N TYR A 895 -25.55 37.07 -0.35
CA TYR A 895 -26.09 38.14 -1.19
C TYR A 895 -26.48 37.64 -2.59
N THR A 896 -25.77 36.67 -3.17
CA THR A 896 -26.19 36.01 -4.42
C THR A 896 -27.56 35.37 -4.26
N MET A 897 -27.80 34.61 -3.18
CA MET A 897 -29.12 34.04 -2.89
C MET A 897 -30.21 35.11 -2.78
N PHE A 898 -29.91 36.23 -2.11
CA PHE A 898 -30.83 37.37 -2.02
C PHE A 898 -31.12 38.00 -3.38
N VAL A 899 -30.12 38.13 -4.26
CA VAL A 899 -30.29 38.72 -5.60
C VAL A 899 -31.07 37.78 -6.52
N ASP A 900 -30.85 36.48 -6.42
CA ASP A 900 -31.49 35.49 -7.29
C ASP A 900 -32.94 35.17 -6.88
N THR A 901 -33.35 35.57 -5.67
CA THR A 901 -34.71 35.33 -5.13
C THR A 901 -35.51 36.64 -5.05
N PRO A 902 -36.45 36.92 -5.97
CA PRO A 902 -37.20 38.19 -6.03
C PRO A 902 -37.93 38.56 -4.74
N GLU A 903 -38.45 37.57 -4.00
CA GLU A 903 -39.19 37.77 -2.76
C GLU A 903 -38.31 38.37 -1.64
N LEU A 904 -36.98 38.24 -1.76
CA LEU A 904 -36.02 38.67 -0.75
C LEU A 904 -35.32 40.00 -1.09
N HIS A 905 -35.58 40.57 -2.27
CA HIS A 905 -34.99 41.84 -2.73
C HIS A 905 -35.22 42.99 -1.75
N HIS A 906 -36.43 43.08 -1.21
CA HIS A 906 -36.79 44.11 -0.23
C HIS A 906 -35.99 44.02 1.07
N HIS A 907 -35.62 42.80 1.47
CA HIS A 907 -34.76 42.59 2.63
C HIS A 907 -33.37 43.15 2.36
N LEU A 908 -32.75 42.83 1.20
CA LEU A 908 -31.41 43.28 0.80
C LEU A 908 -31.26 44.80 0.86
N VAL A 909 -32.28 45.51 0.36
CA VAL A 909 -32.31 46.98 0.32
C VAL A 909 -32.40 47.59 1.73
N ARG A 910 -33.05 46.91 2.69
CA ARG A 910 -33.22 47.36 4.09
C ARG A 910 -32.14 46.85 5.06
N LEU A 911 -31.19 46.04 4.60
CA LEU A 911 -30.15 45.49 5.47
C LEU A 911 -29.23 46.60 5.98
N THR A 912 -28.88 46.54 7.27
CA THR A 912 -27.73 47.25 7.84
C THR A 912 -26.64 46.22 8.16
N PRO A 913 -25.93 45.68 7.15
CA PRO A 913 -24.87 44.71 7.40
C PRO A 913 -23.72 45.38 8.16
N LYS A 914 -22.99 44.60 8.97
CA LYS A 914 -21.78 45.06 9.67
C LYS A 914 -20.75 45.66 8.70
N HIS A 915 -20.69 45.11 7.49
CA HIS A 915 -19.78 45.54 6.41
C HIS A 915 -20.54 46.05 5.17
N PRO A 916 -21.03 47.30 5.18
CA PRO A 916 -21.82 47.85 4.07
C PRO A 916 -21.03 48.00 2.76
N ARG A 917 -19.68 48.01 2.85
CA ARG A 917 -18.78 48.05 1.67
C ARG A 917 -18.83 46.76 0.87
N ILE A 918 -18.94 45.60 1.51
CA ILE A 918 -18.96 44.30 0.82
C ILE A 918 -20.23 44.19 -0.02
N LEU A 919 -21.40 44.51 0.56
CA LEU A 919 -22.67 44.52 -0.16
C LEU A 919 -22.65 45.52 -1.32
N LYS A 920 -22.14 46.73 -1.10
CA LYS A 920 -22.01 47.75 -2.15
C LYS A 920 -21.11 47.30 -3.29
N ASN A 921 -19.94 46.74 -2.98
CA ASN A 921 -19.01 46.24 -3.98
C ASN A 921 -19.63 45.07 -4.76
N PHE A 922 -20.27 44.13 -4.06
CA PHE A 922 -20.95 42.99 -4.67
C PHE A 922 -22.02 43.43 -5.68
N LEU A 923 -22.95 44.31 -5.26
CA LEU A 923 -23.99 44.82 -6.15
C LEU A 923 -23.40 45.56 -7.36
N TYR A 924 -22.35 46.36 -7.15
CA TYR A 924 -21.65 47.05 -8.22
C TYR A 924 -20.97 46.06 -9.20
N THR A 925 -20.27 45.04 -8.70
CA THR A 925 -19.64 44.02 -9.54
C THR A 925 -20.66 43.20 -10.31
N THR A 926 -21.76 42.80 -9.67
CA THR A 926 -22.82 42.03 -10.33
C THR A 926 -23.46 42.82 -11.48
N VAL A 927 -23.70 44.13 -11.27
CA VAL A 927 -24.21 45.01 -12.33
C VAL A 927 -23.17 45.19 -13.43
N LYS A 928 -21.90 45.43 -13.08
CA LYS A 928 -20.83 45.63 -14.06
C LYS A 928 -20.54 44.40 -14.92
N GLU A 929 -20.43 43.21 -14.30
CA GLU A 929 -20.24 41.94 -15.01
C GLU A 929 -21.42 41.66 -15.94
N ALA A 930 -22.64 41.92 -15.46
CA ALA A 930 -23.81 41.78 -16.27
C ALA A 930 -23.77 42.77 -17.45
N ILE A 931 -23.35 44.03 -17.26
CA ILE A 931 -23.13 45.04 -18.32
C ILE A 931 -22.08 44.59 -19.35
N ASP A 932 -20.93 44.10 -18.90
CA ASP A 932 -19.85 43.65 -19.80
C ASP A 932 -20.26 42.40 -20.61
N SER A 933 -21.19 41.60 -20.10
CA SER A 933 -21.74 40.40 -20.76
C SER A 933 -22.89 40.68 -21.73
N ILE A 934 -23.42 41.92 -21.76
CA ILE A 934 -24.60 42.31 -22.55
C ILE A 934 -24.44 41.95 -24.01
N GLY A 935 -23.31 42.20 -24.68
CA GLY A 935 -23.16 42.01 -26.12
C GLY A 935 -23.45 40.60 -26.69
N ARG A 936 -23.74 39.58 -25.86
CA ARG A 936 -24.10 38.21 -26.24
C ARG A 936 -25.36 37.66 -25.54
N ALA A 937 -26.09 38.49 -24.80
CA ALA A 937 -27.13 38.06 -23.86
C ALA A 937 -28.52 37.88 -24.51
N ASP A 938 -29.32 36.95 -23.97
CA ASP A 938 -30.73 36.76 -24.37
C ASP A 938 -31.70 37.70 -23.62
N ALA A 939 -32.96 37.79 -24.08
CA ALA A 939 -33.97 38.66 -23.48
C ALA A 939 -34.23 38.38 -21.98
N GLN A 940 -33.99 37.15 -21.52
CA GLN A 940 -34.19 36.75 -20.12
C GLN A 940 -33.04 37.25 -19.23
N GLN A 941 -31.81 37.22 -19.74
CA GLN A 941 -30.62 37.78 -19.10
C GLN A 941 -30.69 39.31 -19.01
N VAL A 942 -31.23 39.99 -20.03
CA VAL A 942 -31.47 41.44 -20.01
C VAL A 942 -32.48 41.82 -18.92
N LYS A 943 -33.57 41.06 -18.78
CA LYS A 943 -34.55 41.30 -17.72
C LYS A 943 -33.93 41.13 -16.32
N LEU A 944 -33.06 40.15 -16.15
CA LEU A 944 -32.34 39.92 -14.89
C LEU A 944 -31.34 41.05 -14.59
N LEU A 945 -30.62 41.54 -15.61
CA LEU A 945 -29.74 42.71 -15.51
C LEU A 945 -30.50 43.95 -15.03
N LEU A 946 -31.62 44.28 -15.68
CA LEU A 946 -32.43 45.46 -15.32
C LEU A 946 -32.93 45.35 -13.87
N THR A 947 -33.38 44.16 -13.47
CA THR A 947 -33.83 43.90 -12.10
C THR A 947 -32.69 44.08 -11.08
N ARG A 948 -31.48 43.60 -11.38
CA ARG A 948 -30.29 43.74 -10.52
C ARG A 948 -29.80 45.19 -10.42
N ALA A 949 -29.85 45.91 -11.54
CA ALA A 949 -29.53 47.33 -11.58
C ALA A 949 -30.51 48.18 -10.78
N ASP A 950 -31.80 47.91 -10.90
CA ASP A 950 -32.85 48.57 -10.12
C ASP A 950 -32.66 48.35 -8.62
N LEU A 951 -32.31 47.13 -8.23
CA LEU A 951 -31.99 46.78 -6.85
C LEU A 951 -30.81 47.62 -6.30
N PHE A 952 -29.74 47.76 -7.08
CA PHE A 952 -28.58 48.56 -6.69
C PHE A 952 -28.90 50.06 -6.61
N CYS A 953 -29.71 50.57 -7.56
CA CYS A 953 -30.18 51.96 -7.54
C CYS A 953 -31.05 52.23 -6.30
N GLN A 954 -31.97 51.32 -5.96
CA GLN A 954 -32.80 51.42 -4.75
C GLN A 954 -31.96 51.40 -3.47
N TYR A 955 -30.92 50.56 -3.43
CA TYR A 955 -29.97 50.51 -2.31
C TYR A 955 -29.19 51.82 -2.14
N GLU A 956 -28.62 52.38 -3.21
CA GLU A 956 -27.90 53.66 -3.15
C GLU A 956 -28.86 54.83 -2.83
N TYR A 957 -30.10 54.76 -3.31
CA TYR A 957 -31.14 55.74 -2.98
C TYR A 957 -31.49 55.73 -1.48
N GLN A 958 -31.71 54.57 -0.88
CA GLN A 958 -31.98 54.47 0.57
C GLN A 958 -30.79 54.91 1.43
N ASN A 959 -29.56 54.70 0.94
CA ASN A 959 -28.33 55.15 1.60
C ASN A 959 -27.96 56.63 1.33
N LYS A 960 -28.89 57.42 0.75
CA LYS A 960 -28.74 58.86 0.45
C LYS A 960 -27.67 59.20 -0.60
N ASN A 961 -27.23 58.23 -1.40
CA ASN A 961 -26.27 58.44 -2.50
C ASN A 961 -27.01 58.59 -3.85
N HIS A 962 -27.93 59.55 -3.94
CA HIS A 962 -28.82 59.71 -5.09
C HIS A 962 -28.06 59.97 -6.42
N TYR A 963 -26.90 60.65 -6.35
CA TYR A 963 -26.05 60.87 -7.53
C TYR A 963 -25.52 59.56 -8.12
N LYS A 964 -25.09 58.61 -7.27
CA LYS A 964 -24.55 57.33 -7.75
C LYS A 964 -25.64 56.48 -8.40
N ALA A 965 -26.86 56.50 -7.85
CA ALA A 965 -28.02 55.85 -8.45
C ALA A 965 -28.32 56.40 -9.86
N ALA A 966 -28.20 57.72 -10.05
CA ALA A 966 -28.37 58.36 -11.36
C ALA A 966 -27.28 57.96 -12.36
N GLU A 967 -26.02 57.89 -11.92
CA GLU A 967 -24.88 57.48 -12.75
C GLU A 967 -25.05 56.05 -13.29
N ILE A 968 -25.54 55.12 -12.48
CA ILE A 968 -25.78 53.73 -12.89
C ILE A 968 -26.88 53.64 -13.94
N LYS A 969 -27.96 54.42 -13.78
CA LYS A 969 -29.08 54.47 -14.74
C LYS A 969 -28.62 54.99 -16.11
N VAL A 970 -27.79 56.03 -16.13
CA VAL A 970 -27.16 56.53 -17.37
C VAL A 970 -26.25 55.47 -17.99
N LEU A 971 -25.39 54.84 -17.17
CA LEU A 971 -24.47 53.80 -17.64
C LEU A 971 -25.19 52.64 -18.32
N ILE A 972 -26.36 52.24 -17.83
CA ILE A 972 -27.18 51.18 -18.44
C ILE A 972 -27.82 51.67 -19.74
N ALA A 973 -28.34 52.89 -19.74
CA ALA A 973 -28.97 53.48 -20.92
C ALA A 973 -27.98 53.69 -22.10
N ASP A 974 -26.71 53.97 -21.80
CA ASP A 974 -25.61 54.09 -22.77
C ASP A 974 -25.20 52.74 -23.40
N THR A 975 -25.65 51.60 -22.87
CA THR A 975 -25.31 50.27 -23.43
C THR A 975 -25.98 50.04 -24.80
N GLN A 976 -25.18 49.52 -25.75
CA GLN A 976 -25.62 49.28 -27.13
C GLN A 976 -26.23 47.86 -27.28
N GLY A 977 -27.32 47.74 -28.05
CA GLY A 977 -27.77 46.47 -28.64
C GLY A 977 -29.01 45.80 -28.04
N LEU A 978 -29.28 45.94 -26.73
CA LEU A 978 -30.25 45.08 -26.03
C LEU A 978 -31.41 45.80 -25.32
N ILE A 979 -31.31 47.11 -25.14
CA ILE A 979 -32.37 47.94 -24.57
C ILE A 979 -33.02 48.70 -25.72
N ASP A 980 -34.35 48.60 -25.84
CA ASP A 980 -35.07 49.37 -26.84
C ASP A 980 -35.00 50.88 -26.54
N ILE A 981 -35.24 51.69 -27.57
CA ILE A 981 -35.17 53.15 -27.44
C ILE A 981 -36.16 53.71 -26.40
N GLU A 982 -37.27 53.03 -26.13
CA GLU A 982 -38.31 53.48 -25.19
C GLU A 982 -37.91 53.25 -23.72
N GLN A 983 -37.36 52.08 -23.42
CA GLN A 983 -36.74 51.75 -22.15
C GLN A 983 -35.53 52.65 -21.89
N ARG A 984 -34.72 52.94 -22.92
CA ARG A 984 -33.57 53.86 -22.82
C ARG A 984 -33.98 55.28 -22.42
N VAL A 985 -35.02 55.84 -23.05
CA VAL A 985 -35.58 57.14 -22.67
C VAL A 985 -36.08 57.12 -21.22
N THR A 986 -36.76 56.03 -20.82
CA THR A 986 -37.26 55.87 -19.45
C THR A 986 -36.12 55.87 -18.42
N LEU A 987 -35.03 55.14 -18.70
CA LEU A 987 -33.85 55.08 -17.84
C LEU A 987 -33.15 56.44 -17.71
N TYR A 988 -32.99 57.19 -18.80
CA TYR A 988 -32.41 58.55 -18.72
C TYR A 988 -33.30 59.51 -17.92
N ARG A 989 -34.62 59.45 -18.10
CA ARG A 989 -35.56 60.27 -17.32
C ARG A 989 -35.50 59.94 -15.83
N GLU A 990 -35.44 58.66 -15.47
CA GLU A 990 -35.25 58.23 -14.09
C GLU A 990 -33.91 58.70 -13.51
N ALA A 991 -32.83 58.67 -14.31
CA ALA A 991 -31.54 59.20 -13.90
C ALA A 991 -31.61 60.70 -13.55
N VAL A 992 -32.30 61.51 -14.35
CA VAL A 992 -32.52 62.94 -14.06
C VAL A 992 -33.29 63.12 -12.74
N VAL A 993 -34.33 62.31 -12.51
CA VAL A 993 -35.10 62.34 -11.25
C VAL A 993 -34.20 62.02 -10.05
N TYR A 994 -33.36 60.99 -10.14
CA TYR A 994 -32.41 60.65 -9.08
C TYR A 994 -31.33 61.71 -8.87
N ALA A 995 -30.79 62.29 -9.95
CA ALA A 995 -29.78 63.34 -9.87
C ALA A 995 -30.33 64.61 -9.21
N ARG A 996 -31.57 65.00 -9.52
CA ARG A 996 -32.26 66.14 -8.87
C ARG A 996 -32.55 65.92 -7.39
N ALA A 997 -32.71 64.66 -6.96
CA ALA A 997 -32.85 64.31 -5.56
C ALA A 997 -31.51 64.34 -4.78
N ALA A 998 -30.37 64.41 -5.47
CA ALA A 998 -29.06 64.49 -4.86
C ALA A 998 -28.77 65.88 -4.27
N LYS A 999 -27.80 65.94 -3.35
CA LYS A 999 -27.32 67.20 -2.80
C LYS A 999 -26.67 68.03 -3.92
N ALA A 1000 -27.12 69.26 -4.11
CA ALA A 1000 -26.61 70.13 -5.17
C ALA A 1000 -25.10 70.35 -5.04
N SER A 1001 -24.36 69.94 -6.08
CA SER A 1001 -22.94 70.24 -6.30
C SER A 1001 -22.74 70.66 -7.76
N PRO A 1002 -21.65 71.38 -8.11
CA PRO A 1002 -21.35 71.74 -9.49
C PRO A 1002 -21.32 70.52 -10.42
N GLU A 1003 -20.73 69.40 -9.95
CA GLU A 1003 -20.67 68.12 -10.65
C GLU A 1003 -22.07 67.52 -10.90
N VAL A 1004 -22.97 67.58 -9.91
CA VAL A 1004 -24.35 67.07 -10.06
C VAL A 1004 -25.15 67.94 -11.04
N LEU A 1005 -24.94 69.26 -11.04
CA LEU A 1005 -25.61 70.18 -11.96
C LEU A 1005 -25.14 69.99 -13.41
N GLU A 1006 -23.84 69.79 -13.61
CA GLU A 1006 -23.26 69.44 -14.91
C GLU A 1006 -23.81 68.10 -15.41
N PHE A 1007 -23.84 67.08 -14.54
CA PHE A 1007 -24.42 65.77 -14.85
C PHE A 1007 -25.91 65.83 -15.18
N ILE A 1008 -26.71 66.66 -14.47
CA ILE A 1008 -28.14 66.86 -14.80
C ILE A 1008 -28.27 67.44 -16.20
N SER A 1009 -27.50 68.48 -16.53
CA SER A 1009 -27.52 69.09 -17.86
C SER A 1009 -27.10 68.11 -18.97
N GLU A 1010 -26.14 67.24 -18.68
CA GLU A 1010 -25.68 66.19 -19.60
C GLU A 1010 -26.74 65.10 -19.79
N ALA A 1011 -27.33 64.61 -18.69
CA ALA A 1011 -28.37 63.59 -18.71
C ALA A 1011 -29.66 64.08 -19.38
N GLU A 1012 -30.08 65.32 -19.12
CA GLU A 1012 -31.20 65.97 -19.85
C GLU A 1012 -30.89 66.06 -21.34
N GLY A 1013 -29.64 66.31 -21.70
CA GLY A 1013 -29.21 66.26 -23.10
C GLY A 1013 -29.29 64.89 -23.75
N ARG A 1014 -28.97 63.83 -23.00
CA ARG A 1014 -29.16 62.46 -23.46
C ARG A 1014 -30.64 62.11 -23.61
N VAL A 1015 -31.52 62.60 -22.72
CA VAL A 1015 -32.98 62.45 -22.85
C VAL A 1015 -33.46 63.06 -24.16
N ASP A 1016 -33.12 64.33 -24.41
CA ASP A 1016 -33.54 65.04 -25.62
C ASP A 1016 -33.09 64.31 -26.89
N LEU A 1017 -31.84 63.84 -26.92
CA LEU A 1017 -31.28 63.13 -28.06
C LEU A 1017 -31.95 61.76 -28.30
N ALA A 1018 -32.18 61.00 -27.22
CA ALA A 1018 -32.88 59.73 -27.29
C ALA A 1018 -34.36 59.89 -27.70
N GLU A 1019 -35.01 60.98 -27.29
CA GLU A 1019 -36.36 61.33 -27.73
C GLU A 1019 -36.40 61.69 -29.22
N LEU A 1020 -35.42 62.44 -29.73
CA LEU A 1020 -35.28 62.71 -31.16
C LEU A 1020 -35.05 61.43 -31.96
N GLN A 1021 -34.19 60.53 -31.47
CA GLN A 1021 -33.98 59.22 -32.08
C GLN A 1021 -35.25 58.36 -32.07
N LYS A 1022 -36.05 58.41 -30.98
CA LYS A 1022 -37.37 57.76 -30.91
C LYS A 1022 -38.33 58.35 -31.95
N CYS A 1023 -38.34 59.67 -32.14
CA CYS A 1023 -39.15 60.32 -33.17
C CYS A 1023 -38.77 59.85 -34.59
N ILE A 1024 -37.48 59.76 -34.92
CA ILE A 1024 -37.01 59.20 -36.21
C ILE A 1024 -37.50 57.75 -36.37
N SER A 1025 -37.34 56.92 -35.33
CA SER A 1025 -37.80 55.53 -35.36
C SER A 1025 -39.31 55.38 -35.52
N ASN A 1026 -40.11 56.30 -34.97
CA ASN A 1026 -41.57 56.27 -35.07
C ASN A 1026 -42.04 56.75 -36.44
N ASN A 1027 -41.46 57.81 -37.00
CA ASN A 1027 -41.86 58.29 -38.33
C ASN A 1027 -41.45 57.28 -39.44
N LEU A 1028 -40.41 56.46 -39.19
CA LEU A 1028 -40.11 55.29 -40.02
C LEU A 1028 -41.24 54.26 -40.02
N ASP A 1029 -42.05 54.13 -38.95
CA ASP A 1029 -43.22 53.25 -38.97
C ASP A 1029 -44.25 53.69 -40.00
N ASP A 1030 -44.46 55.00 -40.13
CA ASP A 1030 -45.40 55.58 -41.10
C ASP A 1030 -44.89 55.35 -42.54
N ILE A 1031 -43.59 55.58 -42.80
CA ILE A 1031 -42.96 55.32 -44.10
C ILE A 1031 -43.02 53.82 -44.46
N ILE A 1032 -42.70 52.92 -43.52
CA ILE A 1032 -42.75 51.46 -43.72
C ILE A 1032 -44.21 50.99 -43.92
N TYR A 1033 -45.18 51.67 -43.30
CA TYR A 1033 -46.59 51.39 -43.49
C TYR A 1033 -47.06 51.79 -44.89
N ASP A 1034 -46.69 52.98 -45.38
CA ASP A 1034 -47.05 53.45 -46.72
C ASP A 1034 -46.43 52.58 -47.82
N LEU A 1035 -45.20 52.10 -47.62
CA LEU A 1035 -44.50 51.17 -48.51
C LEU A 1035 -45.09 49.74 -48.54
N ARG A 1036 -46.01 49.36 -47.63
CA ARG A 1036 -46.76 48.08 -47.77
C ARG A 1036 -47.67 48.06 -48.98
N SER A 1037 -48.02 49.23 -49.53
CA SER A 1037 -48.93 49.37 -50.66
C SER A 1037 -48.24 49.30 -52.04
N THR A 1038 -46.90 49.34 -52.08
CA THR A 1038 -46.08 49.35 -53.30
C THR A 1038 -45.23 48.07 -53.40
N GLU A 1039 -45.01 47.52 -54.61
CA GLU A 1039 -44.24 46.27 -54.86
C GLU A 1039 -42.69 46.44 -54.69
N SER A 1040 -42.24 47.27 -53.74
CA SER A 1040 -40.82 47.55 -53.47
C SER A 1040 -40.32 46.85 -52.20
N ASP A 1041 -40.16 45.52 -52.26
CA ASP A 1041 -39.69 44.73 -51.11
C ASP A 1041 -38.24 45.07 -50.70
N GLY A 1042 -37.41 45.56 -51.63
CA GLY A 1042 -36.01 45.91 -51.38
C GLY A 1042 -35.82 47.15 -50.50
N GLU A 1043 -36.53 48.25 -50.80
CA GLU A 1043 -36.45 49.49 -50.02
C GLU A 1043 -37.07 49.30 -48.64
N ARG A 1044 -38.17 48.54 -48.55
CA ARG A 1044 -38.81 48.21 -47.28
C ARG A 1044 -37.88 47.46 -46.32
N MET A 1045 -37.10 46.50 -46.83
CA MET A 1045 -36.12 45.78 -46.01
C MET A 1045 -34.99 46.69 -45.52
N GLN A 1046 -34.57 47.67 -46.33
CA GLN A 1046 -33.57 48.66 -45.94
C GLN A 1046 -34.08 49.55 -44.79
N TYR A 1047 -35.32 50.04 -44.86
CA TYR A 1047 -35.91 50.84 -43.77
C TYR A 1047 -36.16 50.03 -42.49
N LEU A 1048 -36.52 48.73 -42.61
CA LEU A 1048 -36.63 47.84 -41.46
C LEU A 1048 -35.27 47.61 -40.77
N GLU A 1049 -34.19 47.51 -41.54
CA GLU A 1049 -32.83 47.40 -41.01
C GLU A 1049 -32.39 48.69 -40.30
N ILE A 1050 -32.64 49.85 -40.92
CA ILE A 1050 -32.39 51.16 -40.30
C ILE A 1050 -33.19 51.33 -39.01
N LYS A 1051 -34.45 50.88 -38.99
CA LYS A 1051 -35.30 50.92 -37.80
C LYS A 1051 -34.75 50.03 -36.68
N ASP A 1052 -34.34 48.80 -36.98
CA ASP A 1052 -33.74 47.90 -35.99
C ASP A 1052 -32.45 48.50 -35.41
N GLN A 1053 -31.62 49.13 -36.26
CA GLN A 1053 -30.42 49.85 -35.85
C GLN A 1053 -30.75 51.04 -34.93
N LEU A 1054 -31.74 51.88 -35.28
CA LEU A 1054 -32.20 53.01 -34.46
C LEU A 1054 -32.84 52.57 -33.13
N GLN A 1055 -33.45 51.38 -33.07
CA GLN A 1055 -34.01 50.86 -31.83
C GLN A 1055 -32.94 50.31 -30.89
N ARG A 1056 -31.82 49.80 -31.42
CA ARG A 1056 -30.80 49.08 -30.63
C ARG A 1056 -29.56 49.91 -30.32
N LEU A 1057 -29.15 50.81 -31.20
CA LEU A 1057 -27.90 51.58 -31.07
C LEU A 1057 -28.15 52.98 -30.52
N CYS A 1058 -27.11 53.64 -30.00
CA CYS A 1058 -27.13 55.04 -29.58
C CYS A 1058 -26.35 55.85 -30.60
N TYR A 1059 -26.98 56.86 -31.20
CA TYR A 1059 -26.34 57.68 -32.22
C TYR A 1059 -26.05 59.09 -31.71
N GLY A 1060 -24.92 59.65 -32.16
CA GLY A 1060 -24.58 61.04 -31.91
C GLY A 1060 -25.41 62.01 -32.75
N ILE A 1061 -25.32 63.31 -32.45
CA ILE A 1061 -26.09 64.35 -33.15
C ILE A 1061 -25.83 64.34 -34.66
N SER A 1062 -24.58 64.18 -35.09
CA SER A 1062 -24.22 64.15 -36.52
C SER A 1062 -24.78 62.92 -37.26
N GLU A 1063 -24.81 61.77 -36.61
CA GLU A 1063 -25.32 60.53 -37.20
C GLU A 1063 -26.85 60.59 -37.33
N LEU A 1064 -27.54 61.06 -36.28
CA LEU A 1064 -28.98 61.29 -36.32
C LEU A 1064 -29.36 62.35 -37.35
N TYR A 1065 -28.53 63.38 -37.55
CA TYR A 1065 -28.75 64.37 -38.58
C TYR A 1065 -28.67 63.76 -39.99
N ASN A 1066 -27.69 62.88 -40.23
CA ASN A 1066 -27.57 62.17 -41.50
C ASN A 1066 -28.78 61.25 -41.75
N PHE A 1067 -29.27 60.55 -40.71
CA PHE A 1067 -30.50 59.76 -40.82
C PHE A 1067 -31.72 60.65 -41.12
N ALA A 1068 -31.86 61.78 -40.42
CA ALA A 1068 -32.93 62.73 -40.66
C ALA A 1068 -32.83 63.36 -42.07
N GLU A 1069 -31.63 63.58 -42.60
CA GLU A 1069 -31.41 64.06 -43.98
C GLU A 1069 -31.77 63.02 -45.03
N GLN A 1070 -31.35 61.77 -44.84
CA GLN A 1070 -31.71 60.66 -45.74
C GLN A 1070 -33.22 60.39 -45.78
N LEU A 1071 -33.91 60.64 -44.67
CA LEU A 1071 -35.35 60.44 -44.52
C LEU A 1071 -36.16 61.74 -44.75
N GLU A 1072 -35.49 62.82 -45.16
CA GLU A 1072 -36.09 64.14 -45.43
C GLU A 1072 -36.87 64.76 -44.25
N MET A 1073 -36.50 64.45 -43.01
CA MET A 1073 -37.15 64.88 -41.77
C MET A 1073 -36.66 66.24 -41.29
N THR A 1074 -37.14 67.31 -41.94
CA THR A 1074 -36.68 68.70 -41.74
C THR A 1074 -36.96 69.28 -40.35
N ASP A 1075 -38.04 68.87 -39.71
CA ASP A 1075 -38.41 69.26 -38.34
C ASP A 1075 -37.41 68.71 -37.30
N ILE A 1076 -36.98 67.46 -37.46
CA ILE A 1076 -35.98 66.82 -36.61
C ILE A 1076 -34.58 67.39 -36.87
N GLN A 1077 -34.24 67.70 -38.13
CA GLN A 1077 -32.99 68.36 -38.49
C GLN A 1077 -32.82 69.70 -37.75
N LEU A 1078 -33.86 70.54 -37.71
CA LEU A 1078 -33.82 71.80 -36.96
C LEU A 1078 -33.62 71.59 -35.45
N ARG A 1079 -34.28 70.59 -34.86
CA ARG A 1079 -34.13 70.27 -33.42
C ARG A 1079 -32.72 69.74 -33.11
N LEU A 1080 -32.12 68.95 -34.00
CA LEU A 1080 -30.74 68.49 -33.88
C LEU A 1080 -29.73 69.65 -34.05
N MET A 1081 -29.98 70.59 -34.96
CA MET A 1081 -29.15 71.80 -35.14
C MET A 1081 -29.17 72.69 -33.89
N GLN A 1082 -30.34 72.91 -33.30
CA GLN A 1082 -30.48 73.65 -32.04
C GLN A 1082 -29.66 72.98 -30.92
N ARG A 1083 -29.77 71.66 -30.79
CA ARG A 1083 -29.04 70.89 -29.77
C ARG A 1083 -27.54 70.89 -30.00
N ALA A 1084 -27.08 70.84 -31.25
CA ALA A 1084 -25.67 70.96 -31.61
C ALA A 1084 -25.10 72.37 -31.39
N GLY A 1085 -25.96 73.38 -31.17
CA GLY A 1085 -25.56 74.78 -31.16
C GLY A 1085 -25.03 75.26 -32.51
N TYR A 1086 -25.50 74.65 -33.61
CA TYR A 1086 -25.02 74.94 -34.97
C TYR A 1086 -25.66 76.23 -35.51
N ARG A 1087 -24.90 77.32 -35.51
CA ARG A 1087 -25.37 78.66 -35.87
C ARG A 1087 -25.12 78.97 -37.34
N ASP A 1088 -26.05 78.56 -38.20
CA ASP A 1088 -26.08 78.93 -39.61
C ASP A 1088 -27.50 79.38 -39.98
N ASN A 1089 -27.72 80.71 -39.97
CA ASN A 1089 -29.04 81.28 -40.23
C ASN A 1089 -29.54 80.99 -41.64
N GLU A 1090 -28.66 80.91 -42.65
CA GLU A 1090 -29.09 80.61 -44.02
C GLU A 1090 -29.64 79.19 -44.11
N LYS A 1091 -28.97 78.24 -43.45
CA LYS A 1091 -29.48 76.86 -43.36
C LYS A 1091 -30.73 76.75 -42.50
N VAL A 1092 -30.82 77.43 -41.36
CA VAL A 1092 -32.04 77.39 -40.53
C VAL A 1092 -33.25 77.87 -41.35
N ILE A 1093 -33.09 78.97 -42.09
CA ILE A 1093 -34.13 79.51 -42.97
C ILE A 1093 -34.45 78.53 -44.10
N SER A 1094 -33.45 77.88 -44.71
CA SER A 1094 -33.70 76.90 -45.78
C SER A 1094 -34.51 75.70 -45.30
N HIS A 1095 -34.29 75.22 -44.07
CA HIS A 1095 -35.06 74.13 -43.49
C HIS A 1095 -36.49 74.56 -43.14
N TRP A 1096 -36.69 75.78 -42.62
CA TRP A 1096 -38.04 76.33 -42.40
C TRP A 1096 -38.83 76.50 -43.70
N ASN A 1097 -38.20 77.00 -44.77
CA ASN A 1097 -38.83 77.08 -46.09
C ASN A 1097 -39.25 75.68 -46.57
N LYS A 1098 -38.38 74.67 -46.40
CA LYS A 1098 -38.70 73.29 -46.76
C LYS A 1098 -39.87 72.72 -45.93
N ILE A 1099 -39.96 73.02 -44.63
CA ILE A 1099 -41.13 72.63 -43.79
C ILE A 1099 -42.42 73.28 -44.29
N VAL A 1100 -42.37 74.55 -44.71
CA VAL A 1100 -43.52 75.27 -45.26
C VAL A 1100 -43.94 74.68 -46.61
N ASP A 1101 -42.97 74.34 -47.47
CA ASP A 1101 -43.21 73.76 -48.80
C ASP A 1101 -43.73 72.31 -48.74
N ASP A 1102 -43.26 71.51 -47.78
CA ASP A 1102 -43.61 70.09 -47.62
C ASP A 1102 -44.97 69.87 -46.91
N ALA A 1103 -45.58 70.92 -46.33
CA ALA A 1103 -46.83 70.80 -45.60
C ALA A 1103 -48.03 70.53 -46.53
N SER A 1104 -48.77 69.45 -46.26
CA SER A 1104 -49.92 69.04 -47.07
C SER A 1104 -51.15 69.93 -46.89
N ASP A 1105 -51.31 70.55 -45.72
CA ASP A 1105 -52.35 71.53 -45.44
C ASP A 1105 -51.93 72.57 -44.37
N PHE A 1106 -52.71 73.64 -44.24
CA PHE A 1106 -52.42 74.71 -43.29
C PHE A 1106 -52.49 74.24 -41.81
N GLN A 1107 -53.29 73.21 -41.53
CA GLN A 1107 -53.55 72.77 -40.16
C GLN A 1107 -52.39 71.92 -39.62
N SER A 1108 -51.84 71.03 -40.44
CA SER A 1108 -50.60 70.30 -40.16
C SER A 1108 -49.41 71.25 -40.04
N LEU A 1109 -49.28 72.24 -40.92
CA LEU A 1109 -48.24 73.28 -40.82
C LEU A 1109 -48.34 74.05 -39.50
N LEU A 1110 -49.56 74.44 -39.10
CA LEU A 1110 -49.80 75.16 -37.85
C LEU A 1110 -49.48 74.31 -36.62
N GLU A 1111 -49.73 73.00 -36.66
CA GLU A 1111 -49.35 72.08 -35.58
C GLU A 1111 -47.84 71.88 -35.49
N THR A 1112 -47.15 71.73 -36.62
CA THR A 1112 -45.68 71.64 -36.68
C THR A 1112 -45.02 72.94 -36.20
N ILE A 1113 -45.52 74.10 -36.61
CA ILE A 1113 -45.04 75.41 -36.13
C ILE A 1113 -45.28 75.57 -34.63
N LYS A 1114 -46.45 75.15 -34.10
CA LYS A 1114 -46.71 75.18 -32.65
C LYS A 1114 -45.75 74.26 -31.90
N HIS A 1115 -45.55 73.05 -32.39
CA HIS A 1115 -44.66 72.07 -31.76
C HIS A 1115 -43.20 72.57 -31.76
N LEU A 1116 -42.69 73.02 -32.90
CA LEU A 1116 -41.34 73.58 -33.02
C LEU A 1116 -41.21 74.92 -32.27
N GLY A 1117 -42.24 75.76 -32.26
CA GLY A 1117 -42.29 77.00 -31.48
C GLY A 1117 -42.21 76.75 -29.98
N THR A 1118 -42.83 75.68 -29.47
CA THR A 1118 -42.68 75.27 -28.07
C THR A 1118 -41.27 74.73 -27.76
N ALA A 1119 -40.60 74.11 -28.72
CA ALA A 1119 -39.25 73.57 -28.55
C ALA A 1119 -38.13 74.63 -28.69
N PHE A 1120 -38.30 75.59 -29.60
CA PHE A 1120 -37.32 76.64 -29.88
C PHE A 1120 -37.51 77.90 -29.03
N GLY A 1121 -38.71 78.18 -28.54
CA GLY A 1121 -39.01 79.37 -27.74
C GLY A 1121 -38.53 80.66 -28.41
N SER A 1122 -37.80 81.49 -27.68
CA SER A 1122 -37.19 82.74 -28.17
C SER A 1122 -35.78 82.54 -28.76
N SER A 1123 -35.40 81.33 -29.17
CA SER A 1123 -34.07 81.07 -29.72
C SER A 1123 -33.95 81.49 -31.18
N GLU A 1124 -32.72 81.76 -31.63
CA GLU A 1124 -32.37 82.15 -33.01
C GLU A 1124 -32.75 81.08 -34.07
N TYR A 1125 -33.12 79.87 -33.63
CA TYR A 1125 -33.58 78.77 -34.48
C TYR A 1125 -35.06 78.89 -34.87
N PHE A 1126 -35.81 79.75 -34.19
CA PHE A 1126 -37.16 80.16 -34.59
C PHE A 1126 -37.06 81.57 -35.20
N PRO A 1127 -37.13 81.71 -36.52
CA PRO A 1127 -36.93 83.00 -37.17
C PRO A 1127 -38.19 83.87 -37.00
N TRP A 1128 -38.37 84.51 -35.86
CA TRP A 1128 -39.54 85.35 -35.54
C TRP A 1128 -39.80 86.49 -36.54
N ASP A 1129 -38.74 86.93 -37.23
CA ASP A 1129 -38.81 88.00 -38.23
C ASP A 1129 -39.28 87.52 -39.61
N ILE A 1130 -39.41 86.20 -39.81
CA ILE A 1130 -39.86 85.51 -41.04
C ILE A 1130 -41.22 84.87 -40.79
#